data_AF-A0A4U6APW8-F1
#
_entry.id   AF-A0A4U6APW8-F1
#
_cell.length_a   1.000
_cell.length_b   1.000
_cell.length_c   1.000
_cell.angle_alpha   90.00
_cell.angle_beta   90.00
_cell.angle_gamma   90.00
#
_symmetry.space_group_name_H-M   'P 1'
#
loop_
_entity.id
_entity.type
_entity.pdbx_description
1 polymer ?
#
loop_
_entity_poly.entity_id
_entity_poly.type
_entity_poly.pdbx_seq_one_letter_code
_entity_poly.pdbx_strand_id
1 'polypeptide(L)'
;MKIRTLLLLTSATYWLGAMPAHAGIESLIIGIHGFLLSSTAIPAAITGTLATVIGYGIAGAAVLGSALLGQQRGGAIKPSDAKSTFETGESSVIEGVGRVRVGGLKAFGNTDGSTRARLICRLQGPIDAIEQYYLGQREVTVEANGDVSSPPWARPNGSWANWQDKLGNGAETAWAGLMSLFPAIWTSAHRVRGIAQSQLLFYNPGLENKKYLSLYQNGAPETEWVCRASRVYDPRDPSQSASNPGSWRWSDNAPLICAHVLRRDPAFPAERFNWARIADTANKADVLVPTRSGTEKRSRLWGVWAWESERGETMQQFLDSAGLEIRLDEEGRVYFELIEDSVTPEIDFDPLDIYDYTWVSGPEAVERPNICRIKYYSPERSYELAEINLEGIAWARVDDEVARYGPKYLDIDLPFCPSASQAQRIGRRIFDLSRADRGTMITNMVGLAAWGLLYAEIEEPDLHDLMEVRMDTPRIDDDNGTVEIPFMVWPTLPPWNPQADEAPAPDVIPELGFETDMITPDPPYAAVQITYPDGGKEFRIGFNLPDQDYTVAEASYRPYTNGLPDVYQSMTEFPGEPEEVIGGEGEYSAVGAYVSADLTGRVVDARVRVFNGDDGSYFSTPLHTTVIADDTPPGAPILVSGGASGDSGSVSLNVVVTTNDLRAASIQLERRVGILPPTWVVVSRQNVRPKLELTFQDSISQSAGVVIWRVQTLSSNGSGGPYLQFSAEPSGN
;
A
#
# COMPACT_ATOMS: atom_id res chain seq x y z
N MET A 1 -70.21 -23.33 8.72
CA MET A 1 -69.67 -22.55 9.86
C MET A 1 -68.13 -22.50 9.82
N LYS A 2 -67.53 -22.01 8.70
CA LYS A 2 -66.07 -22.10 8.44
C LYS A 2 -65.50 -20.95 7.58
N ILE A 3 -65.95 -19.71 7.80
CA ILE A 3 -65.36 -18.52 7.12
C ILE A 3 -65.01 -17.40 8.12
N ARG A 4 -65.61 -17.38 9.31
CA ARG A 4 -65.29 -16.39 10.36
C ARG A 4 -63.99 -16.67 11.13
N THR A 5 -63.49 -17.91 11.16
CA THR A 5 -62.25 -18.26 11.87
C THR A 5 -60.99 -17.94 11.05
N LEU A 6 -61.08 -17.92 9.71
CA LEU A 6 -59.95 -17.62 8.84
C LEU A 6 -59.64 -16.11 8.80
N LEU A 7 -60.67 -15.26 8.87
CA LEU A 7 -60.52 -13.79 8.85
C LEU A 7 -60.05 -13.18 10.19
N LEU A 8 -60.21 -13.90 11.31
CA LEU A 8 -59.72 -13.48 12.63
C LEU A 8 -58.24 -13.83 12.85
N LEU A 9 -57.68 -14.78 12.11
CA LEU A 9 -56.24 -15.10 12.13
C LEU A 9 -55.42 -14.21 11.19
N THR A 10 -56.01 -13.70 10.11
CA THR A 10 -55.33 -12.77 9.18
C THR A 10 -55.33 -11.31 9.63
N SER A 11 -56.17 -10.94 10.60
CA SER A 11 -56.19 -9.58 11.17
C SER A 11 -55.28 -9.42 12.40
N ALA A 12 -54.84 -10.50 13.03
CA ALA A 12 -53.81 -10.47 14.07
C ALA A 12 -52.38 -10.32 13.51
N THR A 13 -52.17 -10.66 12.23
CA THR A 13 -50.87 -10.53 11.54
C THR A 13 -50.59 -9.13 11.01
N TYR A 14 -51.51 -8.18 11.12
CA TYR A 14 -51.34 -6.80 10.59
C TYR A 14 -51.12 -5.72 11.66
N TRP A 15 -50.95 -6.10 12.93
CA TRP A 15 -50.70 -5.14 14.03
C TRP A 15 -49.53 -5.50 14.97
N LEU A 16 -48.61 -6.35 14.51
CA LEU A 16 -47.31 -6.59 15.16
C LEU A 16 -46.13 -6.26 14.22
N GLY A 17 -46.28 -5.18 13.45
CA GLY A 17 -45.20 -4.50 12.76
C GLY A 17 -44.40 -3.60 13.71
N ALA A 18 -43.76 -4.21 14.70
CA ALA A 18 -42.65 -3.63 15.45
C ALA A 18 -41.66 -4.77 15.67
N MET A 19 -40.48 -4.66 15.07
CA MET A 19 -39.42 -5.66 15.16
C MET A 19 -39.08 -6.00 16.63
N PRO A 20 -38.57 -7.21 16.90
CA PRO A 20 -37.11 -7.36 16.84
C PRO A 20 -36.64 -8.56 16.03
N ALA A 21 -35.58 -8.29 15.27
CA ALA A 21 -34.52 -9.19 14.82
C ALA A 21 -34.36 -10.47 15.64
N HIS A 22 -34.81 -11.61 15.13
CA HIS A 22 -34.27 -12.95 15.44
C HIS A 22 -34.71 -13.90 14.31
N ALA A 23 -33.97 -13.92 13.19
CA ALA A 23 -33.98 -15.11 12.34
C ALA A 23 -33.26 -16.22 13.12
N GLY A 24 -33.96 -17.32 13.40
CA GLY A 24 -33.45 -18.40 14.23
C GLY A 24 -32.20 -19.05 13.64
N ILE A 25 -31.24 -19.35 14.52
CA ILE A 25 -29.92 -19.96 14.28
C ILE A 25 -30.00 -21.26 13.45
N GLU A 26 -31.14 -21.96 13.46
CA GLU A 26 -31.31 -23.23 12.74
C GLU A 26 -31.41 -23.07 11.21
N SER A 27 -31.82 -21.90 10.72
CA SER A 27 -31.86 -21.60 9.27
C SER A 27 -30.50 -21.18 8.69
N LEU A 28 -29.56 -20.75 9.54
CA LEU A 28 -28.21 -20.34 9.13
C LEU A 28 -27.20 -21.51 9.24
N ILE A 29 -27.45 -22.47 10.12
CA ILE A 29 -26.67 -23.72 10.20
C ILE A 29 -26.87 -24.55 8.93
N ILE A 30 -28.06 -24.54 8.32
CA ILE A 30 -28.28 -25.15 7.00
C ILE A 30 -27.61 -24.34 5.88
N GLY A 31 -27.46 -23.02 6.03
CA GLY A 31 -26.75 -22.17 5.04
C GLY A 31 -25.23 -22.38 5.02
N ILE A 32 -24.59 -22.64 6.16
CA ILE A 32 -23.15 -22.92 6.23
C ILE A 32 -22.86 -24.40 5.88
N HIS A 33 -23.76 -25.33 6.23
CA HIS A 33 -23.66 -26.70 5.72
C HIS A 33 -24.04 -26.80 4.23
N GLY A 34 -24.89 -25.91 3.71
CA GLY A 34 -25.26 -25.83 2.29
C GLY A 34 -24.20 -25.13 1.41
N PHE A 35 -23.38 -24.25 1.99
CA PHE A 35 -22.27 -23.60 1.28
C PHE A 35 -21.10 -24.55 1.00
N LEU A 36 -20.97 -25.63 1.78
CA LEU A 36 -19.98 -26.70 1.55
C LEU A 36 -20.56 -27.94 0.84
N LEU A 37 -21.88 -28.06 0.67
CA LEU A 37 -22.51 -29.28 0.11
C LEU A 37 -23.55 -29.06 -1.02
N SER A 38 -23.70 -27.86 -1.57
CA SER A 38 -24.58 -27.68 -2.74
C SER A 38 -24.14 -26.55 -3.66
N SER A 39 -23.21 -26.84 -4.56
CA SER A 39 -23.09 -26.15 -5.84
C SER A 39 -24.27 -26.51 -6.76
N THR A 40 -25.52 -26.27 -6.35
CA THR A 40 -26.69 -26.05 -7.22
C THR A 40 -27.91 -25.73 -6.35
N ALA A 41 -28.19 -24.45 -6.12
CA ALA A 41 -29.53 -23.99 -5.75
C ALA A 41 -29.72 -22.52 -6.14
N ILE A 42 -30.16 -22.31 -7.38
CA ILE A 42 -30.70 -21.05 -7.88
C ILE A 42 -31.99 -20.73 -7.10
N PRO A 43 -32.11 -19.61 -6.36
CA PRO A 43 -33.40 -19.13 -5.90
C PRO A 43 -34.05 -18.32 -7.04
N ALA A 44 -34.93 -18.95 -7.81
CA ALA A 44 -35.71 -18.28 -8.84
C ALA A 44 -36.92 -17.54 -8.24
N ALA A 45 -37.00 -16.23 -8.48
CA ALA A 45 -38.25 -15.48 -8.53
C ALA A 45 -38.44 -14.86 -9.95
N ILE A 46 -38.95 -15.70 -10.87
CA ILE A 46 -39.95 -15.44 -11.93
C ILE A 46 -39.63 -14.29 -12.92
N THR A 47 -39.33 -14.54 -14.21
CA THR A 47 -40.33 -14.88 -15.25
C THR A 47 -39.70 -15.46 -16.54
N GLY A 48 -40.11 -16.68 -16.95
CA GLY A 48 -40.36 -17.01 -18.37
C GLY A 48 -39.45 -18.00 -19.13
N THR A 49 -39.43 -19.30 -18.79
CA THR A 49 -40.06 -20.41 -19.57
C THR A 49 -39.76 -21.76 -18.92
N LEU A 50 -40.83 -22.53 -18.69
CA LEU A 50 -40.87 -23.86 -18.11
C LEU A 50 -40.29 -24.94 -19.02
N ALA A 51 -39.51 -25.86 -18.45
CA ALA A 51 -39.57 -27.29 -18.78
C ALA A 51 -39.11 -28.11 -17.57
N THR A 52 -40.04 -28.39 -16.66
CA THR A 52 -39.94 -29.45 -15.64
C THR A 52 -39.91 -30.82 -16.31
N VAL A 53 -38.96 -31.68 -15.96
CA VAL A 53 -39.11 -33.14 -16.08
C VAL A 53 -38.69 -33.77 -14.76
N ILE A 54 -39.68 -34.21 -13.98
CA ILE A 54 -39.53 -35.25 -12.96
C ILE A 54 -40.20 -36.50 -13.57
N GLY A 55 -39.47 -37.61 -13.64
CA GLY A 55 -40.08 -38.94 -13.87
C GLY A 55 -39.20 -39.96 -14.60
N TYR A 56 -38.72 -40.95 -13.85
CA TYR A 56 -38.40 -42.34 -14.24
C TYR A 56 -37.78 -42.64 -15.61
N GLY A 57 -36.53 -43.13 -15.57
CA GLY A 57 -36.03 -44.19 -16.45
C GLY A 57 -35.31 -43.76 -17.73
N ILE A 58 -34.19 -44.45 -17.97
CA ILE A 58 -33.42 -44.57 -19.23
C ILE A 58 -32.29 -43.54 -19.43
N ALA A 59 -31.08 -44.09 -19.41
CA ALA A 59 -29.80 -43.62 -19.95
C ALA A 59 -29.82 -42.39 -20.87
N GLY A 60 -28.95 -41.42 -20.56
CA GLY A 60 -28.60 -40.33 -21.47
C GLY A 60 -27.73 -39.28 -20.79
N ALA A 61 -26.51 -39.11 -21.30
CA ALA A 61 -25.49 -38.15 -20.90
C ALA A 61 -25.96 -36.69 -20.74
N ALA A 62 -25.17 -35.93 -19.97
CA ALA A 62 -25.18 -34.48 -19.65
C ALA A 62 -25.55 -34.23 -18.17
N VAL A 63 -24.73 -33.61 -17.33
CA VAL A 63 -23.95 -32.37 -17.52
C VAL A 63 -22.67 -32.46 -16.67
N LEU A 64 -21.50 -32.43 -17.32
CA LEU A 64 -20.21 -32.26 -16.64
C LEU A 64 -20.05 -30.80 -16.21
N GLY A 65 -19.66 -30.60 -14.96
CA GLY A 65 -19.56 -29.32 -14.28
C GLY A 65 -18.63 -28.33 -14.97
N SER A 66 -19.23 -27.40 -15.70
CA SER A 66 -18.63 -26.12 -16.06
C SER A 66 -18.66 -25.18 -14.85
N ALA A 67 -17.58 -25.20 -14.06
CA ALA A 67 -17.29 -24.21 -13.01
C ALA A 67 -15.84 -23.68 -13.06
N LEU A 68 -15.17 -23.76 -14.21
CA LEU A 68 -13.80 -23.26 -14.41
C LEU A 68 -13.63 -22.46 -15.70
N LEU A 69 -14.70 -21.81 -16.18
CA LEU A 69 -14.66 -20.90 -17.32
C LEU A 69 -15.36 -19.58 -16.96
N GLY A 70 -14.54 -18.55 -16.81
CA GLY A 70 -14.88 -17.12 -16.82
C GLY A 70 -16.33 -16.72 -16.56
N GLN A 71 -16.68 -16.53 -15.29
CA GLN A 71 -17.76 -15.62 -14.91
C GLN A 71 -17.23 -14.65 -13.85
N GLN A 72 -16.83 -13.44 -14.25
CA GLN A 72 -16.76 -12.34 -13.30
C GLN A 72 -18.18 -11.89 -12.95
N ARG A 73 -18.65 -12.19 -11.74
CA ARG A 73 -19.64 -11.35 -11.02
C ARG A 73 -19.39 -11.25 -9.51
N GLY A 74 -18.13 -11.15 -9.09
CA GLY A 74 -17.77 -11.07 -7.67
C GLY A 74 -17.77 -9.68 -7.05
N GLY A 75 -17.57 -9.65 -5.73
CA GLY A 75 -17.67 -8.48 -4.85
C GLY A 75 -16.44 -7.58 -4.72
N ALA A 76 -15.34 -7.91 -5.39
CA ALA A 76 -14.21 -7.00 -5.50
C ALA A 76 -14.66 -5.69 -6.16
N ILE A 77 -14.38 -4.56 -5.52
CA ILE A 77 -14.63 -3.26 -6.13
C ILE A 77 -13.54 -3.05 -7.17
N LYS A 78 -13.93 -2.71 -8.40
CA LYS A 78 -12.97 -2.37 -9.45
C LYS A 78 -12.06 -1.25 -8.95
N PRO A 79 -10.74 -1.41 -8.99
CA PRO A 79 -9.84 -0.39 -8.46
C PRO A 79 -10.02 0.99 -9.10
N SER A 80 -10.38 1.05 -10.39
CA SER A 80 -10.72 2.29 -11.09
C SER A 80 -11.85 3.05 -10.39
N ASP A 81 -12.87 2.33 -9.94
CA ASP A 81 -14.06 2.91 -9.31
C ASP A 81 -13.71 3.36 -7.89
N ALA A 82 -12.86 2.60 -7.19
CA ALA A 82 -12.39 2.92 -5.84
C ALA A 82 -11.54 4.21 -5.77
N LYS A 83 -10.83 4.57 -6.85
CA LYS A 83 -10.05 5.81 -6.94
C LYS A 83 -10.91 7.05 -7.18
N SER A 84 -12.11 6.89 -7.74
CA SER A 84 -12.98 8.02 -8.01
C SER A 84 -13.52 8.66 -6.73
N THR A 85 -13.73 9.98 -6.75
CA THR A 85 -14.53 10.66 -5.73
C THR A 85 -15.97 10.74 -6.21
N PHE A 86 -16.91 10.13 -5.49
CA PHE A 86 -18.31 10.02 -5.94
C PHE A 86 -19.32 10.63 -4.98
N GLU A 87 -20.54 10.88 -5.47
CA GLU A 87 -21.69 11.38 -4.71
C GLU A 87 -22.89 10.45 -4.94
N THR A 88 -23.49 9.94 -3.88
CA THR A 88 -24.69 9.09 -3.94
C THR A 88 -25.55 9.33 -2.69
N GLY A 89 -26.85 9.03 -2.79
CA GLY A 89 -27.78 9.11 -1.66
C GLY A 89 -27.55 8.01 -0.61
N GLU A 90 -27.14 6.81 -1.06
CA GLU A 90 -26.78 5.68 -0.21
C GLU A 90 -25.56 4.96 -0.82
N SER A 91 -24.63 4.52 0.03
CA SER A 91 -23.41 3.79 -0.37
C SER A 91 -23.21 2.60 0.56
N SER A 92 -22.68 1.50 0.04
CA SER A 92 -22.25 0.37 0.86
C SER A 92 -21.06 0.71 1.74
N VAL A 93 -20.85 -0.11 2.77
CA VAL A 93 -19.62 -0.04 3.57
C VAL A 93 -18.47 -0.59 2.75
N ILE A 94 -17.51 0.29 2.45
CA ILE A 94 -16.31 -0.05 1.69
C ILE A 94 -15.15 -0.25 2.66
N GLU A 95 -14.50 -1.41 2.59
CA GLU A 95 -13.35 -1.74 3.41
C GLU A 95 -12.14 -2.11 2.54
N GLY A 96 -10.95 -1.64 2.95
CA GLY A 96 -9.68 -1.98 2.31
C GLY A 96 -8.83 -2.90 3.18
N VAL A 97 -8.06 -3.78 2.57
CA VAL A 97 -7.06 -4.63 3.22
C VAL A 97 -5.70 -4.45 2.55
N GLY A 98 -4.61 -4.62 3.31
CA GLY A 98 -3.26 -4.38 2.80
C GLY A 98 -3.02 -2.91 2.47
N ARG A 99 -2.43 -2.63 1.30
CA ARG A 99 -2.20 -1.27 0.79
C ARG A 99 -3.14 -0.97 -0.37
N VAL A 100 -3.83 0.15 -0.31
CA VAL A 100 -4.83 0.54 -1.32
C VAL A 100 -4.75 2.02 -1.65
N ARG A 101 -5.14 2.36 -2.88
CA ARG A 101 -5.34 3.74 -3.34
C ARG A 101 -6.84 4.00 -3.50
N VAL A 102 -7.38 5.00 -2.81
CA VAL A 102 -8.84 5.28 -2.84
C VAL A 102 -9.19 6.78 -2.84
N GLY A 103 -10.30 7.11 -3.49
CA GLY A 103 -10.92 8.44 -3.53
C GLY A 103 -12.09 8.57 -2.56
N GLY A 104 -13.12 7.73 -2.65
CA GLY A 104 -14.17 7.63 -1.65
C GLY A 104 -15.36 8.59 -1.84
N LEU A 105 -16.31 8.51 -0.90
CA LEU A 105 -17.62 9.16 -0.98
C LEU A 105 -17.59 10.59 -0.45
N LYS A 106 -18.04 11.56 -1.25
CA LYS A 106 -18.27 12.93 -0.77
C LYS A 106 -19.58 13.01 0.03
N ALA A 107 -19.45 12.97 1.35
CA ALA A 107 -20.57 13.00 2.30
C ALA A 107 -21.07 14.42 2.62
N PHE A 108 -20.23 15.44 2.46
CA PHE A 108 -20.61 16.83 2.65
C PHE A 108 -19.90 17.74 1.65
N GLY A 109 -20.60 18.76 1.16
CA GLY A 109 -20.02 19.80 0.33
C GLY A 109 -20.80 21.09 0.46
N ASN A 110 -20.14 22.16 0.89
CA ASN A 110 -20.76 23.50 0.97
C ASN A 110 -19.70 24.60 0.80
N THR A 111 -20.15 25.84 0.63
CA THR A 111 -19.27 27.02 0.51
C THR A 111 -19.84 28.20 1.30
N ASP A 112 -18.94 28.99 1.88
CA ASP A 112 -19.28 30.28 2.50
C ASP A 112 -19.10 31.47 1.53
N GLY A 113 -18.83 31.18 0.25
CA GLY A 113 -18.52 32.15 -0.81
C GLY A 113 -17.01 32.37 -1.05
N SER A 114 -16.17 32.16 -0.04
CA SER A 114 -14.71 32.35 -0.11
C SER A 114 -13.93 31.03 0.01
N THR A 115 -14.49 30.08 0.74
CA THR A 115 -13.93 28.79 1.04
C THR A 115 -14.93 27.72 0.62
N ARG A 116 -14.45 26.70 -0.08
CA ARG A 116 -15.23 25.51 -0.40
C ARG A 116 -14.78 24.37 0.51
N ALA A 117 -15.70 23.83 1.27
CA ALA A 117 -15.44 22.70 2.15
C ALA A 117 -16.00 21.40 1.58
N ARG A 118 -15.24 20.32 1.72
CA ARG A 118 -15.66 18.95 1.42
C ARG A 118 -15.37 18.05 2.61
N LEU A 119 -16.26 17.09 2.85
CA LEU A 119 -15.99 15.94 3.69
C LEU A 119 -16.03 14.69 2.81
N ILE A 120 -14.92 13.94 2.81
CA ILE A 120 -14.80 12.70 2.06
C ILE A 120 -14.72 11.53 3.05
N CYS A 121 -15.66 10.60 2.96
CA CYS A 121 -15.65 9.32 3.65
C CYS A 121 -14.91 8.30 2.77
N ARG A 122 -13.78 7.78 3.26
CA ARG A 122 -12.82 7.03 2.46
C ARG A 122 -13.04 5.54 2.56
N LEU A 123 -12.84 4.99 3.76
CA LEU A 123 -12.89 3.55 4.06
C LEU A 123 -13.47 3.32 5.44
N GLN A 124 -13.99 2.13 5.68
CA GLN A 124 -14.30 1.63 7.01
C GLN A 124 -13.02 1.63 7.86
N GLY A 125 -13.08 2.28 9.02
CA GLY A 125 -11.95 2.38 9.94
C GLY A 125 -11.95 1.29 11.04
N PRO A 126 -10.87 1.23 11.86
CA PRO A 126 -9.69 2.09 11.78
C PRO A 126 -8.74 1.67 10.64
N ILE A 127 -8.27 2.64 9.85
CA ILE A 127 -7.10 2.45 8.99
C ILE A 127 -5.81 2.59 9.81
N ASP A 128 -4.73 1.98 9.34
CA ASP A 128 -3.45 2.02 10.04
C ASP A 128 -2.74 3.37 9.90
N ALA A 129 -2.45 3.75 8.66
CA ALA A 129 -1.78 5.00 8.32
C ALA A 129 -1.91 5.36 6.84
N ILE A 130 -1.70 6.63 6.54
CA ILE A 130 -1.68 7.17 5.18
C ILE A 130 -0.22 7.32 4.76
N GLU A 131 0.12 6.89 3.54
CA GLU A 131 1.49 6.91 3.01
C GLU A 131 1.69 8.04 1.98
N GLN A 132 0.68 8.34 1.15
CA GLN A 132 0.75 9.38 0.11
C GLN A 132 -0.60 10.04 -0.14
N TYR A 133 -0.57 11.29 -0.63
CA TYR A 133 -1.74 12.06 -1.01
C TYR A 133 -1.67 12.50 -2.47
N TYR A 134 -2.82 12.52 -3.12
CA TYR A 134 -2.98 12.97 -4.49
C TYR A 134 -4.13 13.97 -4.58
N LEU A 135 -3.89 15.05 -5.30
CA LEU A 135 -4.88 16.10 -5.52
C LEU A 135 -4.93 16.43 -7.01
N GLY A 136 -6.05 16.10 -7.66
CA GLY A 136 -6.19 16.17 -9.12
C GLY A 136 -5.23 15.21 -9.82
N GLN A 137 -5.09 13.98 -9.28
CA GLN A 137 -4.15 12.94 -9.74
C GLN A 137 -2.66 13.24 -9.57
N ARG A 138 -2.30 14.44 -9.09
CA ARG A 138 -0.91 14.84 -8.81
C ARG A 138 -0.54 14.56 -7.36
N GLU A 139 0.61 13.95 -7.14
CA GLU A 139 1.11 13.70 -5.78
C GLU A 139 1.47 15.02 -5.07
N VAL A 140 0.97 15.17 -3.85
CA VAL A 140 1.18 16.35 -3.00
C VAL A 140 1.61 15.97 -1.58
N THR A 141 2.35 16.87 -0.96
CA THR A 141 2.77 16.78 0.45
C THR A 141 1.76 17.52 1.32
N VAL A 142 1.25 16.84 2.35
CA VAL A 142 0.31 17.39 3.33
C VAL A 142 1.01 17.49 4.68
N GLU A 143 1.10 18.72 5.20
CA GLU A 143 1.76 19.00 6.46
C GLU A 143 0.92 18.59 7.67
N ALA A 144 1.54 18.53 8.85
CA ALA A 144 0.86 18.13 10.09
C ALA A 144 -0.32 19.05 10.48
N ASN A 145 -0.31 20.31 10.04
CA ASN A 145 -1.43 21.26 10.24
C ASN A 145 -2.54 21.10 9.17
N GLY A 146 -2.32 20.25 8.17
CA GLY A 146 -3.16 19.97 7.03
C GLY A 146 -2.86 20.82 5.80
N ASP A 147 -1.95 21.78 5.85
CA ASP A 147 -1.66 22.59 4.67
C ASP A 147 -0.98 21.76 3.58
N VAL A 148 -1.41 21.94 2.33
CA VAL A 148 -0.76 21.32 1.17
C VAL A 148 0.45 22.17 0.78
N SER A 149 1.65 21.67 1.01
CA SER A 149 2.92 22.39 0.81
C SER A 149 3.50 22.24 -0.59
N SER A 150 2.94 21.36 -1.42
CA SER A 150 3.35 21.24 -2.82
C SER A 150 2.79 22.39 -3.68
N PRO A 151 3.58 22.96 -4.61
CA PRO A 151 3.05 23.79 -5.68
C PRO A 151 2.01 23.02 -6.52
N PRO A 152 0.98 23.69 -7.08
CA PRO A 152 0.70 25.12 -7.02
C PRO A 152 -0.07 25.57 -5.76
N TRP A 153 -0.28 24.68 -4.79
CA TRP A 153 -1.13 24.94 -3.61
C TRP A 153 -0.43 25.76 -2.52
N ALA A 154 0.89 25.63 -2.41
CA ALA A 154 1.70 26.44 -1.52
C ALA A 154 1.55 27.94 -1.78
N ARG A 155 1.58 28.74 -0.70
CA ARG A 155 1.66 30.21 -0.77
C ARG A 155 2.49 30.74 0.40
N PRO A 156 2.99 31.99 0.33
CA PRO A 156 3.63 32.61 1.48
C PRO A 156 2.71 32.57 2.70
N ASN A 157 3.17 31.96 3.80
CA ASN A 157 2.45 31.83 5.06
C ASN A 157 1.13 31.02 5.00
N GLY A 158 1.05 29.99 4.14
CA GLY A 158 -0.02 28.98 4.23
C GLY A 158 -0.22 28.19 2.94
N SER A 159 -1.44 27.71 2.72
CA SER A 159 -1.80 26.99 1.50
C SER A 159 -3.16 27.43 0.95
N TRP A 160 -3.39 27.19 -0.34
CA TRP A 160 -4.69 27.29 -1.02
C TRP A 160 -5.56 26.06 -0.79
N ALA A 161 -5.00 24.98 -0.23
CA ALA A 161 -5.74 23.81 0.20
C ALA A 161 -5.30 23.35 1.60
N ASN A 162 -6.27 22.98 2.44
CA ASN A 162 -6.02 22.33 3.72
C ASN A 162 -6.74 20.97 3.72
N TRP A 163 -6.01 19.92 4.06
CA TRP A 163 -6.43 18.53 4.10
C TRP A 163 -6.12 17.96 5.48
N GLN A 164 -7.15 17.52 6.21
CA GLN A 164 -6.99 16.89 7.51
C GLN A 164 -7.73 15.57 7.56
N ASP A 165 -7.19 14.58 8.28
CA ASP A 165 -7.72 13.22 8.30
C ASP A 165 -8.04 12.72 9.71
N LYS A 166 -9.04 11.83 9.78
CA LYS A 166 -9.33 10.97 10.93
C LYS A 166 -9.35 9.53 10.46
N LEU A 167 -8.71 8.65 11.23
CA LEU A 167 -8.48 7.26 10.82
C LEU A 167 -9.70 6.33 11.00
N GLY A 168 -10.78 6.78 11.64
CA GLY A 168 -11.99 5.95 11.83
C GLY A 168 -11.90 4.98 13.03
N ASN A 169 -11.31 5.40 14.14
CA ASN A 169 -11.20 4.65 15.39
C ASN A 169 -12.50 4.57 16.22
N GLY A 170 -13.57 5.25 15.82
CA GLY A 170 -14.87 5.23 16.49
C GLY A 170 -15.05 6.29 17.59
N ALA A 171 -13.95 6.96 17.99
CA ALA A 171 -13.96 8.02 18.99
C ALA A 171 -14.05 9.43 18.36
N GLU A 172 -14.29 9.53 17.05
CA GLU A 172 -14.29 10.80 16.34
C GLU A 172 -15.29 11.81 16.92
N THR A 173 -14.83 13.06 16.95
CA THR A 173 -15.64 14.26 17.16
C THR A 173 -15.98 14.91 15.82
N ALA A 174 -16.93 15.84 15.81
CA ALA A 174 -17.22 16.61 14.60
C ALA A 174 -16.01 17.44 14.16
N TRP A 175 -15.89 17.71 12.86
CA TRP A 175 -14.81 18.54 12.32
C TRP A 175 -14.95 20.01 12.74
N ALA A 176 -13.94 20.53 13.44
CA ALA A 176 -13.93 21.90 13.94
C ALA A 176 -14.00 22.93 12.82
N GLY A 177 -13.29 22.72 11.70
CA GLY A 177 -13.33 23.63 10.56
C GLY A 177 -14.71 23.67 9.89
N LEU A 178 -15.40 22.53 9.77
CA LEU A 178 -16.77 22.49 9.24
C LEU A 178 -17.78 23.14 10.19
N MET A 179 -17.64 22.91 11.50
CA MET A 179 -18.47 23.59 12.50
C MET A 179 -18.27 25.11 12.49
N SER A 180 -17.03 25.57 12.28
CA SER A 180 -16.70 26.99 12.23
C SER A 180 -17.30 27.67 11.00
N LEU A 181 -17.24 27.02 9.83
CA LEU A 181 -17.74 27.57 8.57
C LEU A 181 -19.27 27.44 8.43
N PHE A 182 -19.85 26.34 8.92
CA PHE A 182 -21.26 26.00 8.71
C PHE A 182 -21.99 25.64 10.01
N PRO A 183 -21.99 26.49 11.05
CA PRO A 183 -22.51 26.12 12.38
C PRO A 183 -24.02 25.76 12.38
N ALA A 184 -24.80 26.29 11.43
CA ALA A 184 -26.23 26.00 11.32
C ALA A 184 -26.53 24.62 10.69
N ILE A 185 -25.59 24.06 9.92
CA ILE A 185 -25.78 22.82 9.15
C ILE A 185 -24.92 21.70 9.72
N TRP A 186 -23.71 22.02 10.20
CA TRP A 186 -22.75 21.07 10.76
C TRP A 186 -22.53 21.33 12.25
N THR A 187 -23.26 20.58 13.07
CA THR A 187 -23.18 20.62 14.54
C THR A 187 -22.26 19.54 15.11
N SER A 188 -21.99 19.58 16.43
CA SER A 188 -21.20 18.57 17.16
C SER A 188 -21.79 17.15 17.15
N ALA A 189 -23.01 16.97 16.66
CA ALA A 189 -23.63 15.68 16.43
C ALA A 189 -23.09 14.96 15.17
N HIS A 190 -22.56 15.70 14.19
CA HIS A 190 -22.07 15.15 12.92
C HIS A 190 -20.63 14.64 13.06
N ARG A 191 -20.48 13.46 13.69
CA ARG A 191 -19.18 12.91 14.10
C ARG A 191 -18.55 11.96 13.09
N VAL A 192 -19.39 11.25 12.31
CA VAL A 192 -18.97 10.29 11.28
C VAL A 192 -17.98 9.26 11.86
N ARG A 193 -18.44 8.55 12.89
CA ARG A 193 -17.60 7.66 13.70
C ARG A 193 -17.32 6.35 13.00
N GLY A 194 -16.13 5.81 13.23
CA GLY A 194 -15.74 4.48 12.73
C GLY A 194 -15.44 4.45 11.23
N ILE A 195 -15.40 5.61 10.56
CA ILE A 195 -15.10 5.75 9.13
C ILE A 195 -13.86 6.63 9.02
N ALA A 196 -12.90 6.18 8.23
CA ALA A 196 -11.74 6.99 7.86
C ALA A 196 -12.22 8.12 6.95
N GLN A 197 -11.95 9.36 7.34
CA GLN A 197 -12.56 10.54 6.72
C GLN A 197 -11.56 11.69 6.59
N SER A 198 -11.70 12.46 5.52
CA SER A 198 -10.88 13.62 5.20
C SER A 198 -11.73 14.89 5.16
N GLN A 199 -11.35 15.90 5.93
CA GLN A 199 -11.82 17.27 5.71
C GLN A 199 -10.91 17.95 4.70
N LEU A 200 -11.51 18.52 3.65
CA LEU A 200 -10.79 19.38 2.70
C LEU A 200 -11.38 20.78 2.66
N LEU A 201 -10.53 21.78 2.79
CA LEU A 201 -10.86 23.18 2.64
C LEU A 201 -10.07 23.76 1.47
N PHE A 202 -10.79 24.32 0.51
CA PHE A 202 -10.25 24.95 -0.68
C PHE A 202 -10.47 26.45 -0.58
N TYR A 203 -9.39 27.22 -0.51
CA TYR A 203 -9.44 28.67 -0.41
C TYR A 203 -9.45 29.29 -1.80
N ASN A 204 -10.40 30.20 -2.06
CA ASN A 204 -10.53 30.84 -3.36
C ASN A 204 -9.55 32.02 -3.48
N PRO A 205 -8.65 32.06 -4.49
CA PRO A 205 -7.76 33.21 -4.72
C PRO A 205 -8.47 34.43 -5.34
N GLY A 206 -9.74 34.31 -5.70
CA GLY A 206 -10.54 35.34 -6.38
C GLY A 206 -10.46 35.23 -7.90
N LEU A 207 -11.55 35.55 -8.61
CA LEU A 207 -11.69 35.37 -10.07
C LEU A 207 -10.72 36.24 -10.89
N GLU A 208 -10.28 37.37 -10.33
CA GLU A 208 -9.34 38.30 -10.99
C GLU A 208 -7.88 37.82 -10.90
N ASN A 209 -7.60 36.86 -10.00
CA ASN A 209 -6.28 36.32 -9.83
C ASN A 209 -6.03 35.20 -10.85
N LYS A 210 -4.94 35.29 -11.62
CA LYS A 210 -4.51 34.24 -12.57
C LYS A 210 -4.41 32.85 -11.92
N LYS A 211 -4.11 32.79 -10.62
CA LYS A 211 -4.04 31.56 -9.81
C LYS A 211 -5.39 30.82 -9.72
N TYR A 212 -6.52 31.50 -9.89
CA TYR A 212 -7.83 30.84 -9.91
C TYR A 212 -7.94 29.85 -11.06
N LEU A 213 -7.50 30.26 -12.25
CA LEU A 213 -7.55 29.43 -13.44
C LEU A 213 -6.60 28.24 -13.33
N SER A 214 -5.43 28.39 -12.70
CA SER A 214 -4.51 27.26 -12.55
C SER A 214 -4.92 26.24 -11.48
N LEU A 215 -5.57 26.69 -10.38
CA LEU A 215 -6.04 25.78 -9.32
C LEU A 215 -7.36 25.08 -9.66
N TYR A 216 -8.25 25.75 -10.40
CA TYR A 216 -9.64 25.29 -10.63
C TYR A 216 -10.03 25.18 -12.11
N GLN A 217 -9.07 25.01 -13.02
CA GLN A 217 -9.34 24.91 -14.47
C GLN A 217 -10.45 23.89 -14.80
N ASN A 218 -10.44 22.76 -14.08
CA ASN A 218 -11.40 21.65 -14.22
C ASN A 218 -12.36 21.56 -13.03
N GLY A 219 -12.56 22.66 -12.29
CA GLY A 219 -13.30 22.68 -11.04
C GLY A 219 -12.46 22.24 -9.85
N ALA A 220 -13.12 21.92 -8.72
CA ALA A 220 -12.41 21.54 -7.51
C ALA A 220 -11.88 20.10 -7.60
N PRO A 221 -10.55 19.89 -7.44
CA PRO A 221 -9.86 18.65 -7.79
C PRO A 221 -10.40 17.44 -7.04
N GLU A 222 -10.23 16.27 -7.67
CA GLU A 222 -10.42 14.98 -7.02
C GLU A 222 -9.30 14.72 -6.02
N THR A 223 -9.59 13.88 -5.04
CA THR A 223 -8.69 13.66 -3.91
C THR A 223 -8.51 12.17 -3.75
N GLU A 224 -7.29 11.70 -3.66
CA GLU A 224 -6.99 10.28 -3.44
C GLU A 224 -5.87 10.14 -2.42
N TRP A 225 -5.85 9.03 -1.70
CA TRP A 225 -4.75 8.69 -0.82
C TRP A 225 -4.30 7.26 -1.04
N VAL A 226 -3.01 6.99 -0.83
CA VAL A 226 -2.50 5.63 -0.68
C VAL A 226 -2.34 5.38 0.80
N CYS A 227 -2.99 4.33 1.31
CA CYS A 227 -2.99 4.03 2.73
C CYS A 227 -2.78 2.54 3.02
N ARG A 228 -2.22 2.29 4.20
CA ARG A 228 -2.33 1.01 4.90
C ARG A 228 -3.72 0.95 5.53
N ALA A 229 -4.57 0.08 4.99
CA ALA A 229 -5.99 0.05 5.31
C ALA A 229 -6.26 -0.67 6.64
N SER A 230 -7.17 -1.65 6.68
CA SER A 230 -7.61 -2.28 7.92
C SER A 230 -6.47 -2.89 8.74
N ARG A 231 -6.55 -2.69 10.06
CA ARG A 231 -5.77 -3.45 11.04
C ARG A 231 -6.39 -4.83 11.21
N VAL A 232 -5.57 -5.86 11.28
CA VAL A 232 -5.99 -7.27 11.37
C VAL A 232 -5.42 -7.92 12.61
N TYR A 233 -6.17 -8.87 13.18
CA TYR A 233 -5.72 -9.64 14.33
C TYR A 233 -4.62 -10.62 13.92
N ASP A 234 -3.47 -10.58 14.59
CA ASP A 234 -2.42 -11.59 14.45
C ASP A 234 -2.31 -12.43 15.75
N PRO A 235 -2.68 -13.73 15.73
CA PRO A 235 -2.59 -14.60 16.91
C PRO A 235 -1.15 -14.90 17.34
N ARG A 236 -0.14 -14.60 16.50
CA ARG A 236 1.28 -14.79 16.83
C ARG A 236 1.82 -13.68 17.73
N ASP A 237 1.15 -12.53 17.76
CA ASP A 237 1.50 -11.39 18.62
C ASP A 237 0.72 -11.46 19.94
N PRO A 238 1.37 -11.82 21.07
CA PRO A 238 0.68 -11.96 22.35
C PRO A 238 0.16 -10.64 22.92
N SER A 239 0.55 -9.49 22.34
CA SER A 239 -0.01 -8.18 22.71
C SER A 239 -1.39 -7.91 22.10
N GLN A 240 -1.83 -8.75 21.16
CA GLN A 240 -3.13 -8.63 20.50
C GLN A 240 -4.16 -9.59 21.09
N SER A 241 -5.43 -9.20 21.03
CA SER A 241 -6.55 -10.06 21.40
C SER A 241 -7.61 -10.07 20.30
N ALA A 242 -8.11 -11.25 19.96
CA ALA A 242 -9.19 -11.43 19.00
C ALA A 242 -10.46 -10.66 19.40
N SER A 243 -10.70 -10.44 20.70
CA SER A 243 -11.87 -9.71 21.21
C SER A 243 -11.65 -8.21 21.37
N ASN A 244 -10.43 -7.70 21.14
CA ASN A 244 -10.10 -6.29 21.25
C ASN A 244 -9.53 -5.72 19.93
N PRO A 245 -10.39 -5.18 19.04
CA PRO A 245 -9.95 -4.57 17.79
C PRO A 245 -8.94 -3.43 17.95
N GLY A 246 -8.91 -2.74 19.09
CA GLY A 246 -7.93 -1.68 19.36
C GLY A 246 -6.50 -2.17 19.52
N SER A 247 -6.30 -3.47 19.74
CA SER A 247 -4.98 -4.10 19.84
C SER A 247 -4.40 -4.54 18.49
N TRP A 248 -5.24 -4.61 17.45
CA TRP A 248 -4.84 -5.13 16.14
C TRP A 248 -3.86 -4.19 15.43
N ARG A 249 -3.03 -4.75 14.56
CA ARG A 249 -2.01 -4.00 13.81
C ARG A 249 -2.19 -4.24 12.32
N TRP A 250 -1.57 -3.41 11.50
CA TRP A 250 -1.55 -3.66 10.08
C TRP A 250 -0.75 -4.91 9.73
N SER A 251 -1.28 -5.71 8.80
CA SER A 251 -0.59 -6.83 8.18
C SER A 251 -1.16 -7.04 6.78
N ASP A 252 -0.29 -7.43 5.85
CA ASP A 252 -0.65 -7.86 4.50
C ASP A 252 -0.67 -9.39 4.35
N ASN A 253 -0.49 -10.13 5.45
CA ASN A 253 -0.42 -11.59 5.46
C ASN A 253 -1.77 -12.21 5.09
N ALA A 254 -1.78 -13.04 4.04
CA ALA A 254 -3.01 -13.52 3.42
C ALA A 254 -3.97 -14.30 4.35
N PRO A 255 -3.56 -15.36 5.07
CA PRO A 255 -4.49 -16.11 5.93
C PRO A 255 -5.07 -15.25 7.08
N LEU A 256 -4.32 -14.26 7.59
CA LEU A 256 -4.84 -13.33 8.59
C LEU A 256 -5.91 -12.40 8.01
N ILE A 257 -5.71 -11.93 6.77
CA ILE A 257 -6.69 -11.12 6.05
C ILE A 257 -7.95 -11.93 5.74
N CYS A 258 -7.82 -13.18 5.29
CA CYS A 258 -8.96 -14.08 5.06
C CYS A 258 -9.79 -14.28 6.35
N ALA A 259 -9.12 -14.51 7.49
CA ALA A 259 -9.79 -14.60 8.79
C ALA A 259 -10.50 -13.28 9.14
N HIS A 260 -9.86 -12.14 8.91
CA HIS A 260 -10.43 -10.82 9.18
C HIS A 260 -11.70 -10.55 8.35
N VAL A 261 -11.69 -10.87 7.06
CA VAL A 261 -12.83 -10.70 6.16
C VAL A 261 -14.01 -11.57 6.60
N LEU A 262 -13.79 -12.86 6.89
CA LEU A 262 -14.87 -13.74 7.39
C LEU A 262 -15.46 -13.23 8.70
N ARG A 263 -14.62 -12.72 9.61
CA ARG A 263 -15.05 -12.18 10.91
C ARG A 263 -15.86 -10.89 10.84
N ARG A 264 -15.98 -10.26 9.67
CA ARG A 264 -16.96 -9.17 9.46
C ARG A 264 -18.40 -9.67 9.52
N ASP A 265 -18.60 -10.97 9.36
CA ASP A 265 -19.86 -11.61 9.65
C ASP A 265 -19.99 -11.96 11.13
N PRO A 266 -21.02 -11.48 11.85
CA PRO A 266 -21.30 -11.87 13.23
C PRO A 266 -21.47 -13.39 13.44
N ALA A 267 -21.77 -14.15 12.39
CA ALA A 267 -21.87 -15.62 12.43
C ALA A 267 -20.52 -16.32 12.60
N PHE A 268 -19.41 -15.61 12.37
CA PHE A 268 -18.04 -16.11 12.50
C PHE A 268 -17.31 -15.39 13.65
N PRO A 269 -17.70 -15.62 14.91
CA PRO A 269 -16.97 -15.10 16.06
C PRO A 269 -15.60 -15.78 16.19
N ALA A 270 -14.73 -15.23 17.04
CA ALA A 270 -13.33 -15.67 17.12
C ALA A 270 -13.17 -17.15 17.48
N GLU A 271 -14.12 -17.74 18.20
CA GLU A 271 -14.10 -19.15 18.63
C GLU A 271 -14.35 -20.13 17.49
N ARG A 272 -14.87 -19.65 16.34
CA ARG A 272 -15.04 -20.46 15.12
C ARG A 272 -13.74 -20.73 14.37
N PHE A 273 -12.63 -20.14 14.79
CA PHE A 273 -11.35 -20.24 14.08
C PHE A 273 -10.33 -21.03 14.87
N ASN A 274 -9.57 -21.88 14.17
CA ASN A 274 -8.39 -22.50 14.73
C ASN A 274 -7.19 -21.56 14.57
N TRP A 275 -7.01 -20.66 15.54
CA TRP A 275 -5.95 -19.65 15.51
C TRP A 275 -4.54 -20.22 15.51
N ALA A 276 -4.33 -21.43 16.05
CA ALA A 276 -3.03 -22.08 16.02
C ALA A 276 -2.66 -22.50 14.59
N ARG A 277 -3.55 -23.19 13.88
CA ARG A 277 -3.33 -23.54 12.47
C ARG A 277 -3.22 -22.30 11.57
N ILE A 278 -4.04 -21.27 11.82
CA ILE A 278 -3.94 -19.99 11.10
C ILE A 278 -2.57 -19.33 11.35
N ALA A 279 -2.05 -19.36 12.57
CA ALA A 279 -0.72 -18.85 12.90
C ALA A 279 0.39 -19.62 12.14
N ASP A 280 0.28 -20.94 12.05
CA ASP A 280 1.22 -21.79 11.31
C ASP A 280 1.20 -21.46 9.81
N THR A 281 0.01 -21.33 9.21
CA THR A 281 -0.13 -20.92 7.81
C THR A 281 0.35 -19.48 7.60
N ALA A 282 0.13 -18.58 8.55
CA ALA A 282 0.64 -17.21 8.49
C ALA A 282 2.18 -17.18 8.50
N ASN A 283 2.83 -18.06 9.29
CA ASN A 283 4.27 -18.24 9.25
C ASN A 283 4.76 -18.74 7.89
N LYS A 284 4.07 -19.72 7.28
CA LYS A 284 4.36 -20.19 5.91
C LYS A 284 4.19 -19.07 4.86
N ALA A 285 3.17 -18.21 5.02
CA ALA A 285 2.90 -17.09 4.13
C ALA A 285 3.94 -15.95 4.22
N ASP A 286 4.56 -15.75 5.39
CA ASP A 286 5.63 -14.76 5.60
C ASP A 286 7.03 -15.26 5.16
N VAL A 287 7.19 -16.53 4.77
CA VAL A 287 8.47 -17.05 4.25
C VAL A 287 8.90 -16.25 3.02
N LEU A 288 10.16 -15.82 3.01
CA LEU A 288 10.75 -15.13 1.88
C LEU A 288 11.04 -16.13 0.74
N VAL A 289 10.39 -15.92 -0.40
CA VAL A 289 10.58 -16.68 -1.63
C VAL A 289 11.40 -15.88 -2.63
N PRO A 290 12.31 -16.52 -3.40
CA PRO A 290 13.07 -15.84 -4.42
C PRO A 290 12.17 -15.39 -5.57
N THR A 291 12.41 -14.20 -6.08
CA THR A 291 11.82 -13.62 -7.29
C THR A 291 12.90 -13.37 -8.32
N ARG A 292 12.51 -12.94 -9.52
CA ARG A 292 13.49 -12.62 -10.57
C ARG A 292 14.49 -11.53 -10.17
N SER A 293 14.06 -10.59 -9.32
CA SER A 293 14.80 -9.38 -8.92
C SER A 293 15.21 -9.33 -7.43
N GLY A 294 14.84 -10.33 -6.62
CA GLY A 294 15.16 -10.33 -5.18
C GLY A 294 14.41 -11.42 -4.41
N THR A 295 13.79 -11.04 -3.30
CA THR A 295 12.93 -11.91 -2.51
C THR A 295 11.69 -11.15 -2.05
N GLU A 296 10.59 -11.86 -1.84
CA GLU A 296 9.35 -11.31 -1.29
C GLU A 296 8.68 -12.31 -0.33
N LYS A 297 7.72 -11.86 0.48
CA LYS A 297 6.85 -12.79 1.23
C LYS A 297 6.02 -13.63 0.28
N ARG A 298 5.87 -14.92 0.61
CA ARG A 298 5.19 -15.93 -0.22
C ARG A 298 3.75 -15.58 -0.62
N SER A 299 2.92 -15.14 0.33
CA SER A 299 1.49 -14.87 0.09
C SER A 299 1.00 -13.62 0.82
N ARG A 300 0.51 -12.65 0.03
CA ARG A 300 0.02 -11.34 0.47
C ARG A 300 -1.32 -11.02 -0.19
N LEU A 301 -2.14 -10.19 0.46
CA LEU A 301 -3.44 -9.75 -0.05
C LEU A 301 -3.65 -8.24 0.13
N TRP A 302 -3.89 -7.51 -0.95
CA TRP A 302 -4.25 -6.09 -0.93
C TRP A 302 -5.51 -5.85 -1.75
N GLY A 303 -6.35 -4.88 -1.38
CA GLY A 303 -7.47 -4.45 -2.23
C GLY A 303 -8.67 -4.00 -1.44
N VAL A 304 -9.78 -3.76 -2.15
CA VAL A 304 -10.98 -3.12 -1.62
C VAL A 304 -12.22 -3.94 -1.95
N TRP A 305 -13.13 -4.06 -0.99
CA TRP A 305 -14.39 -4.79 -1.14
C TRP A 305 -15.54 -4.08 -0.43
N ALA A 306 -16.77 -4.33 -0.88
CA ALA A 306 -17.99 -3.84 -0.22
C ALA A 306 -18.64 -4.94 0.63
N TRP A 307 -19.11 -4.59 1.82
CA TRP A 307 -19.73 -5.55 2.77
C TRP A 307 -21.03 -6.19 2.26
N GLU A 308 -21.73 -5.49 1.38
CA GLU A 308 -23.00 -5.88 0.75
C GLU A 308 -22.79 -6.80 -0.46
N SER A 309 -21.55 -7.06 -0.85
CA SER A 309 -21.23 -8.00 -1.92
C SER A 309 -21.53 -9.44 -1.52
N GLU A 310 -21.68 -10.31 -2.51
CA GLU A 310 -21.85 -11.75 -2.25
C GLU A 310 -20.63 -12.30 -1.52
N ARG A 311 -20.83 -12.70 -0.26
CA ARG A 311 -19.74 -13.02 0.67
C ARG A 311 -18.96 -14.26 0.25
N GLY A 312 -19.67 -15.27 -0.26
CA GLY A 312 -19.06 -16.50 -0.73
C GLY A 312 -18.09 -16.25 -1.89
N GLU A 313 -18.55 -15.54 -2.92
CA GLU A 313 -17.73 -15.20 -4.08
C GLU A 313 -16.58 -14.24 -3.72
N THR A 314 -16.84 -13.25 -2.86
CA THR A 314 -15.78 -12.34 -2.38
C THR A 314 -14.69 -13.11 -1.63
N MET A 315 -15.08 -14.05 -0.76
CA MET A 315 -14.12 -14.89 -0.05
C MET A 315 -13.35 -15.80 -1.00
N GLN A 316 -14.02 -16.39 -2.00
CA GLN A 316 -13.34 -17.19 -3.01
C GLN A 316 -12.29 -16.37 -3.77
N GLN A 317 -12.60 -15.13 -4.15
CA GLN A 317 -11.64 -14.23 -4.80
C GLN A 317 -10.42 -13.92 -3.91
N PHE A 318 -10.62 -13.78 -2.59
CA PHE A 318 -9.50 -13.64 -1.64
C PHE A 318 -8.65 -14.92 -1.56
N LEU A 319 -9.28 -16.09 -1.50
CA LEU A 319 -8.60 -17.39 -1.47
C LEU A 319 -7.79 -17.63 -2.75
N ASP A 320 -8.41 -17.41 -3.91
CA ASP A 320 -7.77 -17.56 -5.23
C ASP A 320 -6.60 -16.59 -5.39
N SER A 321 -6.78 -15.31 -5.02
CA SER A 321 -5.71 -14.29 -5.07
C SER A 321 -4.54 -14.60 -4.12
N ALA A 322 -4.78 -15.36 -3.06
CA ALA A 322 -3.76 -15.76 -2.09
C ALA A 322 -3.11 -17.11 -2.38
N GLY A 323 -3.74 -17.95 -3.21
CA GLY A 323 -3.38 -19.37 -3.33
C GLY A 323 -3.66 -20.14 -2.03
N LEU A 324 -4.80 -19.85 -1.39
CA LEU A 324 -5.25 -20.49 -0.15
C LEU A 324 -6.50 -21.33 -0.40
N GLU A 325 -6.71 -22.33 0.44
CA GLU A 325 -7.98 -23.03 0.56
C GLU A 325 -8.51 -22.98 2.00
N ILE A 326 -9.83 -23.03 2.14
CA ILE A 326 -10.51 -23.05 3.43
C ILE A 326 -10.69 -24.50 3.90
N ARG A 327 -10.42 -24.75 5.18
CA ARG A 327 -10.55 -26.07 5.80
C ARG A 327 -11.23 -25.99 7.15
N LEU A 328 -11.78 -27.12 7.60
CA LEU A 328 -12.36 -27.30 8.93
C LEU A 328 -11.52 -28.31 9.72
N ASP A 329 -11.31 -28.04 11.00
CA ASP A 329 -10.70 -29.03 11.90
C ASP A 329 -11.73 -30.02 12.44
N GLU A 330 -11.27 -30.99 13.25
CA GLU A 330 -12.12 -32.01 13.87
C GLU A 330 -13.22 -31.43 14.76
N GLU A 331 -13.03 -30.21 15.28
CA GLU A 331 -14.04 -29.47 16.06
C GLU A 331 -14.93 -28.56 15.21
N GLY A 332 -14.78 -28.58 13.88
CA GLY A 332 -15.53 -27.75 12.95
C GLY A 332 -15.10 -26.28 12.95
N ARG A 333 -13.89 -25.96 13.40
CA ARG A 333 -13.30 -24.62 13.34
C ARG A 333 -12.59 -24.39 12.01
N VAL A 334 -12.73 -23.18 11.50
CA VAL A 334 -12.15 -22.73 10.24
C VAL A 334 -10.66 -22.47 10.40
N TYR A 335 -9.88 -22.95 9.44
CA TYR A 335 -8.51 -22.51 9.19
C TYR A 335 -8.24 -22.42 7.69
N PHE A 336 -7.10 -21.86 7.33
CA PHE A 336 -6.67 -21.71 5.94
C PHE A 336 -5.37 -22.46 5.73
N GLU A 337 -5.23 -23.04 4.55
CA GLU A 337 -4.01 -23.75 4.14
C GLU A 337 -3.53 -23.21 2.79
N LEU A 338 -2.22 -23.07 2.62
CA LEU A 338 -1.63 -22.73 1.34
C LEU A 338 -1.74 -23.93 0.43
N ILE A 339 -2.20 -23.71 -0.78
CA ILE A 339 -2.18 -24.74 -1.80
C ILE A 339 -0.70 -24.91 -2.20
N GLU A 340 -0.16 -26.12 -2.12
CA GLU A 340 1.25 -26.44 -2.43
C GLU A 340 1.39 -27.03 -3.85
N ASP A 341 2.46 -26.69 -4.59
CA ASP A 341 2.63 -27.22 -5.96
C ASP A 341 2.78 -28.75 -5.94
N SER A 342 3.45 -29.26 -4.90
CA SER A 342 3.48 -30.68 -4.54
C SER A 342 2.60 -30.87 -3.33
N VAL A 343 1.55 -31.67 -3.45
CA VAL A 343 0.63 -31.97 -2.35
C VAL A 343 1.10 -33.21 -1.61
N THR A 344 0.65 -33.37 -0.37
CA THR A 344 0.81 -34.62 0.38
C THR A 344 -0.56 -35.27 0.45
N PRO A 345 -0.73 -36.52 -0.02
CA PRO A 345 -1.97 -37.27 0.16
C PRO A 345 -2.39 -37.36 1.62
N GLU A 346 -3.69 -37.23 1.87
CA GLU A 346 -4.29 -37.35 3.21
C GLU A 346 -4.91 -38.73 3.43
N ILE A 347 -5.22 -39.41 2.34
CA ILE A 347 -5.84 -40.74 2.29
C ILE A 347 -5.40 -41.45 1.00
N ASP A 348 -5.33 -42.78 1.06
CA ASP A 348 -4.97 -43.62 -0.08
C ASP A 348 -6.16 -44.53 -0.42
N PHE A 349 -6.40 -44.75 -1.71
CA PHE A 349 -7.42 -45.68 -2.21
C PHE A 349 -6.78 -46.76 -3.08
N ASP A 350 -6.87 -48.00 -2.59
CA ASP A 350 -6.39 -49.17 -3.32
C ASP A 350 -7.47 -49.65 -4.32
N PRO A 351 -7.12 -50.45 -5.34
CA PRO A 351 -8.09 -50.97 -6.30
C PRO A 351 -9.21 -51.81 -5.67
N LEU A 352 -9.01 -52.32 -4.46
CA LEU A 352 -10.02 -53.07 -3.70
C LEU A 352 -11.10 -52.18 -3.07
N ASP A 353 -10.81 -50.90 -2.87
CA ASP A 353 -11.76 -49.94 -2.30
C ASP A 353 -12.69 -49.36 -3.37
N ILE A 354 -12.27 -49.46 -4.64
CA ILE A 354 -12.93 -48.90 -5.82
C ILE A 354 -13.83 -49.95 -6.48
N TYR A 355 -15.13 -49.68 -6.50
CA TYR A 355 -16.13 -50.51 -7.16
C TYR A 355 -16.26 -50.20 -8.65
N ASP A 356 -16.26 -48.91 -8.99
CA ASP A 356 -16.33 -48.41 -10.36
C ASP A 356 -15.41 -47.19 -10.51
N TYR A 357 -14.86 -47.02 -11.70
CA TYR A 357 -13.86 -46.00 -11.98
C TYR A 357 -14.07 -45.43 -13.37
N THR A 358 -14.34 -44.13 -13.44
CA THR A 358 -14.47 -43.41 -14.70
C THR A 358 -13.34 -42.41 -14.84
N TRP A 359 -12.54 -42.56 -15.89
CA TRP A 359 -11.50 -41.61 -16.28
C TRP A 359 -11.91 -40.80 -17.50
N VAL A 360 -11.67 -39.49 -17.43
CA VAL A 360 -11.81 -38.58 -18.55
C VAL A 360 -10.51 -37.80 -18.66
N SER A 361 -9.77 -38.05 -19.74
CA SER A 361 -8.61 -37.22 -20.04
C SER A 361 -9.06 -35.77 -20.18
N GLY A 362 -8.21 -34.83 -19.73
CA GLY A 362 -8.52 -33.42 -19.60
C GLY A 362 -9.12 -32.83 -20.88
N PRO A 363 -9.68 -31.59 -20.80
CA PRO A 363 -10.56 -31.04 -21.82
C PRO A 363 -10.09 -31.32 -23.24
N GLU A 364 -11.01 -31.67 -24.14
CA GLU A 364 -10.66 -32.00 -25.52
C GLU A 364 -9.77 -30.91 -26.13
N ALA A 365 -8.85 -31.29 -27.01
CA ALA A 365 -7.87 -30.37 -27.56
C ALA A 365 -8.50 -29.13 -28.23
N VAL A 366 -9.78 -29.19 -28.64
CA VAL A 366 -10.56 -28.07 -29.21
C VAL A 366 -10.97 -27.04 -28.14
N GLU A 367 -11.19 -27.45 -26.89
CA GLU A 367 -11.66 -26.58 -25.80
C GLU A 367 -10.57 -26.29 -24.76
N ARG A 368 -9.49 -27.07 -24.77
CA ARG A 368 -8.36 -26.95 -23.85
C ARG A 368 -7.67 -25.57 -23.97
N PRO A 369 -7.51 -24.83 -22.85
CA PRO A 369 -6.77 -23.58 -22.86
C PRO A 369 -5.29 -23.81 -23.15
N ASN A 370 -4.69 -23.00 -24.03
CA ASN A 370 -3.29 -23.14 -24.46
C ASN A 370 -2.46 -21.85 -24.33
N ILE A 371 -3.08 -20.75 -23.89
CA ILE A 371 -2.41 -19.49 -23.55
C ILE A 371 -2.97 -18.99 -22.21
N CYS A 372 -2.09 -18.76 -21.23
CA CYS A 372 -2.44 -18.18 -19.95
C CYS A 372 -2.35 -16.65 -20.00
N ARG A 373 -3.33 -15.95 -19.43
CA ARG A 373 -3.32 -14.51 -19.20
C ARG A 373 -3.66 -14.24 -17.74
N ILE A 374 -2.84 -13.43 -17.08
CA ILE A 374 -2.99 -13.18 -15.64
C ILE A 374 -3.13 -11.69 -15.42
N LYS A 375 -4.20 -11.30 -14.74
CA LYS A 375 -4.39 -9.95 -14.21
C LYS A 375 -4.27 -9.97 -12.70
N TYR A 376 -3.56 -8.99 -12.15
CA TYR A 376 -3.36 -8.85 -10.71
C TYR A 376 -3.49 -7.39 -10.28
N TYR A 377 -3.62 -7.16 -8.98
CA TYR A 377 -3.68 -5.82 -8.40
C TYR A 377 -2.27 -5.20 -8.39
N SER A 378 -1.97 -4.39 -9.41
CA SER A 378 -0.61 -3.90 -9.69
C SER A 378 -0.35 -2.52 -9.07
N PRO A 379 0.61 -2.41 -8.14
CA PRO A 379 1.10 -1.11 -7.66
C PRO A 379 1.82 -0.33 -8.78
N GLU A 380 2.49 -1.03 -9.70
CA GLU A 380 3.22 -0.45 -10.83
C GLU A 380 2.30 0.28 -11.82
N ARG A 381 1.05 -0.19 -11.94
CA ARG A 381 -0.02 0.48 -12.71
C ARG A 381 -0.92 1.33 -11.82
N SER A 382 -0.32 1.99 -10.83
CA SER A 382 -1.00 2.88 -9.89
C SER A 382 -2.14 2.23 -9.11
N TYR A 383 -2.01 0.97 -8.69
CA TYR A 383 -3.05 0.21 -7.98
C TYR A 383 -4.27 -0.12 -8.85
N GLU A 384 -4.06 -0.54 -10.09
CA GLU A 384 -5.09 -1.05 -11.01
C GLU A 384 -4.91 -2.53 -11.32
N LEU A 385 -5.96 -3.16 -11.85
CA LEU A 385 -5.86 -4.50 -12.40
C LEU A 385 -5.07 -4.45 -13.70
N ALA A 386 -3.89 -5.06 -13.71
CA ALA A 386 -2.99 -5.04 -14.85
C ALA A 386 -2.65 -6.46 -15.31
N GLU A 387 -2.52 -6.63 -16.62
CA GLU A 387 -2.08 -7.89 -17.23
C GLU A 387 -0.56 -8.00 -17.22
N ILE A 388 -0.05 -9.18 -16.87
CA ILE A 388 1.36 -9.52 -16.94
C ILE A 388 1.71 -9.95 -18.37
N ASN A 389 2.78 -9.39 -18.95
CA ASN A 389 3.27 -9.87 -20.23
C ASN A 389 4.04 -11.20 -20.05
N LEU A 390 3.40 -12.31 -20.39
CA LEU A 390 3.98 -13.66 -20.30
C LEU A 390 4.67 -14.13 -21.59
N GLU A 391 4.98 -13.21 -22.52
CA GLU A 391 5.70 -13.56 -23.75
C GLU A 391 7.08 -14.15 -23.43
N GLY A 392 7.38 -15.31 -24.04
CA GLY A 392 8.63 -16.04 -23.82
C GLY A 392 8.66 -16.92 -22.56
N ILE A 393 7.58 -16.96 -21.77
CA ILE A 393 7.47 -17.85 -20.60
C ILE A 393 6.92 -19.21 -21.04
N ALA A 394 7.72 -20.27 -20.87
CA ALA A 394 7.45 -21.58 -21.43
C ALA A 394 6.19 -22.27 -20.87
N TRP A 395 5.90 -22.12 -19.58
CA TRP A 395 4.72 -22.75 -18.97
C TRP A 395 3.42 -22.02 -19.34
N ALA A 396 3.48 -20.73 -19.71
CA ALA A 396 2.29 -19.91 -19.94
C ALA A 396 1.67 -20.11 -21.34
N ARG A 397 2.32 -20.89 -22.21
CA ARG A 397 1.90 -21.08 -23.60
C ARG A 397 2.33 -22.44 -24.15
N VAL A 398 1.40 -23.12 -24.83
CA VAL A 398 1.62 -24.42 -25.46
C VAL A 398 1.63 -24.26 -26.99
N ASP A 399 2.81 -23.99 -27.56
CA ASP A 399 2.97 -23.55 -28.96
C ASP A 399 2.49 -24.56 -30.01
N ASP A 400 2.68 -25.85 -29.77
CA ASP A 400 2.24 -26.92 -30.66
C ASP A 400 0.71 -27.01 -30.75
N GLU A 401 0.01 -26.86 -29.63
CA GLU A 401 -1.45 -26.79 -29.59
C GLU A 401 -1.97 -25.50 -30.25
N VAL A 402 -1.29 -24.36 -30.04
CA VAL A 402 -1.68 -23.10 -30.70
C VAL A 402 -1.53 -23.20 -32.22
N ALA A 403 -0.44 -23.78 -32.71
CA ALA A 403 -0.21 -23.96 -34.15
C ALA A 403 -1.25 -24.90 -34.78
N ARG A 404 -1.69 -25.93 -34.06
CA ARG A 404 -2.61 -26.96 -34.57
C ARG A 404 -4.09 -26.60 -34.44
N TYR A 405 -4.49 -25.97 -33.33
CA TYR A 405 -5.90 -25.76 -32.99
C TYR A 405 -6.27 -24.29 -32.77
N GLY A 406 -5.32 -23.37 -32.97
CA GLY A 406 -5.53 -21.93 -32.75
C GLY A 406 -5.42 -21.50 -31.28
N PRO A 407 -5.35 -20.19 -31.02
CA PRO A 407 -5.19 -19.63 -29.68
C PRO A 407 -6.46 -19.76 -28.84
N LYS A 408 -6.31 -20.22 -27.60
CA LYS A 408 -7.36 -20.40 -26.58
C LYS A 408 -6.86 -19.88 -25.25
N TYR A 409 -7.54 -18.86 -24.76
CA TYR A 409 -7.08 -18.10 -23.59
C TYR A 409 -7.72 -18.64 -22.32
N LEU A 410 -6.90 -18.82 -21.29
CA LEU A 410 -7.33 -18.89 -19.90
C LEU A 410 -7.05 -17.53 -19.27
N ASP A 411 -8.10 -16.78 -19.00
CA ASP A 411 -8.00 -15.51 -18.28
C ASP A 411 -8.15 -15.76 -16.77
N ILE A 412 -7.11 -15.41 -16.01
CA ILE A 412 -7.06 -15.53 -14.55
C ILE A 412 -7.03 -14.11 -13.97
N ASP A 413 -8.07 -13.76 -13.22
CA ASP A 413 -8.18 -12.47 -12.55
C ASP A 413 -7.96 -12.63 -11.03
N LEU A 414 -6.90 -12.03 -10.50
CA LEU A 414 -6.54 -12.06 -9.09
C LEU A 414 -6.65 -10.64 -8.49
N PRO A 415 -7.88 -10.15 -8.21
CA PRO A 415 -8.14 -8.76 -7.84
C PRO A 415 -7.55 -8.34 -6.50
N PHE A 416 -7.11 -9.30 -5.68
CA PHE A 416 -6.49 -9.01 -4.38
C PHE A 416 -5.01 -9.36 -4.31
N CYS A 417 -4.40 -9.84 -5.40
CA CYS A 417 -3.00 -10.26 -5.41
C CYS A 417 -2.09 -9.05 -5.73
N PRO A 418 -1.20 -8.62 -4.82
CA PRO A 418 -0.42 -7.39 -5.00
C PRO A 418 0.91 -7.56 -5.74
N SER A 419 1.27 -8.79 -6.14
CA SER A 419 2.60 -9.11 -6.67
C SER A 419 2.50 -9.94 -7.95
N ALA A 420 3.27 -9.53 -8.96
CA ALA A 420 3.39 -10.26 -10.22
C ALA A 420 3.98 -11.66 -10.02
N SER A 421 4.95 -11.83 -9.12
CA SER A 421 5.61 -13.12 -8.88
C SER A 421 4.66 -14.10 -8.17
N GLN A 422 3.90 -13.63 -7.17
CA GLN A 422 2.84 -14.42 -6.53
C GLN A 422 1.76 -14.82 -7.54
N ALA A 423 1.28 -13.88 -8.34
CA ALA A 423 0.25 -14.11 -9.35
C ALA A 423 0.68 -15.17 -10.38
N GLN A 424 1.93 -15.16 -10.83
CA GLN A 424 2.46 -16.15 -11.78
C GLN A 424 2.60 -17.55 -11.18
N ARG A 425 3.03 -17.69 -9.91
CA ARG A 425 3.06 -19.00 -9.22
C ARG A 425 1.67 -19.62 -9.13
N ILE A 426 0.67 -18.81 -8.75
CA ILE A 426 -0.74 -19.23 -8.69
C ILE A 426 -1.25 -19.58 -10.09
N GLY A 427 -0.99 -18.70 -11.06
CA GLY A 427 -1.46 -18.85 -12.43
C GLY A 427 -0.88 -20.06 -13.16
N ARG A 428 0.39 -20.42 -12.93
CA ARG A 428 1.01 -21.65 -13.45
C ARG A 428 0.19 -22.87 -13.06
N ARG A 429 -0.09 -22.98 -11.76
CA ARG A 429 -0.85 -24.10 -11.23
C ARG A 429 -2.28 -24.15 -11.74
N ILE A 430 -2.98 -23.01 -11.76
CA ILE A 430 -4.34 -22.95 -12.29
C ILE A 430 -4.34 -23.33 -13.78
N PHE A 431 -3.35 -22.89 -14.55
CA PHE A 431 -3.22 -23.25 -15.97
C PHE A 431 -3.06 -24.76 -16.16
N ASP A 432 -2.18 -25.40 -15.41
CA ASP A 432 -1.99 -26.85 -15.48
C ASP A 432 -3.22 -27.62 -14.96
N LEU A 433 -3.85 -27.19 -13.87
CA LEU A 433 -5.10 -27.77 -13.36
C LEU A 433 -6.27 -27.63 -14.34
N SER A 434 -6.33 -26.54 -15.12
CA SER A 434 -7.35 -26.36 -16.15
C SER A 434 -7.21 -27.37 -17.30
N ARG A 435 -6.02 -27.97 -17.44
CA ARG A 435 -5.66 -28.95 -18.46
C ARG A 435 -5.60 -30.38 -17.91
N ALA A 436 -5.70 -30.56 -16.61
CA ALA A 436 -5.56 -31.85 -15.93
C ALA A 436 -6.71 -32.81 -16.25
N ASP A 437 -6.39 -34.10 -16.17
CA ASP A 437 -7.34 -35.19 -16.27
C ASP A 437 -8.29 -35.20 -15.06
N ARG A 438 -9.49 -35.71 -15.26
CA ARG A 438 -10.55 -35.75 -14.25
C ARG A 438 -11.23 -37.10 -14.26
N GLY A 439 -11.82 -37.45 -13.14
CA GLY A 439 -12.54 -38.70 -13.05
C GLY A 439 -13.54 -38.73 -11.93
N THR A 440 -14.16 -39.89 -11.79
CA THR A 440 -15.05 -40.19 -10.68
C THR A 440 -14.82 -41.64 -10.29
N MET A 441 -14.51 -41.84 -9.01
CA MET A 441 -14.44 -43.18 -8.43
C MET A 441 -15.71 -43.42 -7.60
N ILE A 442 -16.26 -44.61 -7.71
CA ILE A 442 -17.33 -45.10 -6.84
C ILE A 442 -16.69 -46.11 -5.91
N THR A 443 -16.66 -45.81 -4.63
CA THR A 443 -16.14 -46.71 -3.60
C THR A 443 -17.29 -47.38 -2.86
N ASN A 444 -16.96 -48.39 -2.07
CA ASN A 444 -17.85 -48.83 -1.00
C ASN A 444 -17.91 -47.75 0.14
N MET A 445 -18.49 -48.10 1.28
CA MET A 445 -18.57 -47.21 2.46
C MET A 445 -17.22 -46.72 3.02
N VAL A 446 -16.08 -47.27 2.59
CA VAL A 446 -14.73 -46.76 2.90
C VAL A 446 -14.55 -45.32 2.39
N GLY A 447 -15.21 -44.93 1.29
CA GLY A 447 -15.17 -43.55 0.78
C GLY A 447 -15.67 -42.49 1.77
N LEU A 448 -16.43 -42.88 2.79
CA LEU A 448 -16.80 -41.97 3.88
C LEU A 448 -15.58 -41.45 4.66
N ALA A 449 -14.45 -42.16 4.62
CA ALA A 449 -13.20 -41.70 5.23
C ALA A 449 -12.58 -40.49 4.51
N ALA A 450 -12.92 -40.24 3.24
CA ALA A 450 -12.50 -39.04 2.53
C ALA A 450 -13.29 -37.78 2.93
N TRP A 451 -14.30 -37.90 3.81
CA TRP A 451 -15.12 -36.76 4.20
C TRP A 451 -14.29 -35.71 4.94
N GLY A 452 -14.22 -34.50 4.36
CA GLY A 452 -13.44 -33.39 4.91
C GLY A 452 -11.95 -33.42 4.56
N LEU A 453 -11.51 -34.39 3.74
CA LEU A 453 -10.16 -34.45 3.16
C LEU A 453 -10.20 -33.91 1.72
N LEU A 454 -9.07 -33.39 1.24
CA LEU A 454 -9.00 -32.79 -0.12
C LEU A 454 -8.04 -33.50 -1.06
N TYR A 455 -6.99 -34.14 -0.54
CA TYR A 455 -5.96 -34.79 -1.37
C TYR A 455 -5.89 -36.28 -1.08
N ALA A 456 -5.75 -37.08 -2.14
CA ALA A 456 -5.62 -38.52 -2.02
C ALA A 456 -4.58 -39.08 -3.01
N GLU A 457 -4.04 -40.25 -2.71
CA GLU A 457 -3.35 -41.10 -3.67
C GLU A 457 -4.34 -42.17 -4.14
N ILE A 458 -4.51 -42.30 -5.46
CA ILE A 458 -5.35 -43.32 -6.06
C ILE A 458 -4.46 -44.24 -6.88
N GLU A 459 -4.55 -45.55 -6.64
CA GLU A 459 -4.00 -46.56 -7.53
C GLU A 459 -5.03 -46.92 -8.61
N GLU A 460 -4.69 -46.67 -9.88
CA GLU A 460 -5.60 -46.99 -10.99
C GLU A 460 -5.85 -48.53 -11.07
N PRO A 461 -7.11 -49.01 -11.10
CA PRO A 461 -7.40 -50.45 -11.07
C PRO A 461 -6.83 -51.27 -12.24
N ASP A 462 -6.66 -50.66 -13.41
CA ASP A 462 -6.26 -51.36 -14.64
C ASP A 462 -4.74 -51.28 -14.89
N LEU A 463 -4.13 -50.12 -14.65
CA LEU A 463 -2.70 -49.87 -14.93
C LEU A 463 -1.81 -49.96 -13.68
N HIS A 464 -2.38 -49.95 -12.47
CA HIS A 464 -1.65 -49.88 -11.19
C HIS A 464 -0.73 -48.65 -11.08
N ASP A 465 -1.08 -47.58 -11.78
CA ASP A 465 -0.38 -46.30 -11.69
C ASP A 465 -0.86 -45.53 -10.45
N LEU A 466 0.08 -45.04 -9.65
CA LEU A 466 -0.20 -44.21 -8.47
C LEU A 466 -0.33 -42.74 -8.89
N MET A 467 -1.45 -42.13 -8.51
CA MET A 467 -1.78 -40.77 -8.92
C MET A 467 -2.21 -39.94 -7.72
N GLU A 468 -1.55 -38.80 -7.53
CA GLU A 468 -2.01 -37.78 -6.60
C GLU A 468 -3.20 -37.04 -7.21
N VAL A 469 -4.29 -36.94 -6.46
CA VAL A 469 -5.52 -36.27 -6.90
C VAL A 469 -6.00 -35.27 -5.87
N ARG A 470 -6.73 -34.27 -6.35
CA ARG A 470 -7.62 -33.45 -5.55
C ARG A 470 -9.04 -34.00 -5.66
N MET A 471 -9.61 -34.39 -4.53
CA MET A 471 -10.98 -34.87 -4.43
C MET A 471 -11.96 -33.70 -4.34
N ASP A 472 -13.14 -33.88 -4.93
CA ASP A 472 -14.32 -33.08 -4.64
C ASP A 472 -15.12 -33.76 -3.52
N THR A 473 -16.19 -33.10 -3.09
CA THR A 473 -17.01 -33.53 -1.96
C THR A 473 -17.62 -34.91 -2.22
N PRO A 474 -17.40 -35.90 -1.34
CA PRO A 474 -17.98 -37.22 -1.48
C PRO A 474 -19.52 -37.17 -1.50
N ARG A 475 -20.13 -37.91 -2.43
CA ARG A 475 -21.59 -38.01 -2.60
C ARG A 475 -22.06 -39.39 -2.18
N ILE A 476 -22.91 -39.43 -1.17
CA ILE A 476 -23.35 -40.69 -0.55
C ILE A 476 -24.64 -41.17 -1.22
N ASP A 477 -24.67 -42.43 -1.61
CA ASP A 477 -25.88 -43.17 -1.99
C ASP A 477 -26.19 -44.20 -0.90
N ASP A 478 -27.07 -43.82 0.04
CA ASP A 478 -27.47 -44.65 1.18
C ASP A 478 -28.26 -45.90 0.76
N ASP A 479 -28.97 -45.86 -0.37
CA ASP A 479 -29.80 -46.97 -0.84
C ASP A 479 -28.93 -48.10 -1.41
N ASN A 480 -27.85 -47.74 -2.13
CA ASN A 480 -26.93 -48.70 -2.74
C ASN A 480 -25.69 -48.99 -1.89
N GLY A 481 -25.44 -48.22 -0.84
CA GLY A 481 -24.30 -48.42 0.04
C GLY A 481 -22.96 -48.00 -0.57
N THR A 482 -22.98 -47.02 -1.48
CA THR A 482 -21.82 -46.57 -2.26
C THR A 482 -21.52 -45.10 -2.05
N VAL A 483 -20.27 -44.70 -2.27
CA VAL A 483 -19.84 -43.30 -2.21
C VAL A 483 -19.18 -42.92 -3.53
N GLU A 484 -19.73 -41.91 -4.20
CA GLU A 484 -19.17 -41.35 -5.43
C GLU A 484 -18.25 -40.18 -5.07
N ILE A 485 -16.99 -40.25 -5.48
CA ILE A 485 -15.97 -39.22 -5.24
C ILE A 485 -15.44 -38.73 -6.59
N PRO A 486 -15.88 -37.56 -7.06
CA PRO A 486 -15.25 -36.90 -8.19
C PRO A 486 -13.83 -36.46 -7.82
N PHE A 487 -12.90 -36.53 -8.76
CA PHE A 487 -11.51 -36.11 -8.53
C PHE A 487 -10.89 -35.44 -9.76
N MET A 488 -9.83 -34.69 -9.52
CA MET A 488 -8.97 -34.07 -10.53
C MET A 488 -7.53 -34.48 -10.26
N VAL A 489 -6.80 -34.89 -11.30
CA VAL A 489 -5.38 -35.23 -11.16
C VAL A 489 -4.59 -33.99 -10.78
N TRP A 490 -3.75 -34.12 -9.76
CA TRP A 490 -2.87 -33.05 -9.37
C TRP A 490 -1.66 -32.99 -10.33
N PRO A 491 -1.37 -31.84 -10.95
CA PRO A 491 -0.29 -31.76 -11.92
C PRO A 491 1.07 -31.85 -11.23
N THR A 492 1.98 -32.65 -11.81
CA THR A 492 3.38 -32.67 -11.39
C THR A 492 4.11 -31.45 -11.95
N LEU A 493 4.37 -30.45 -11.10
CA LEU A 493 5.04 -29.22 -11.50
C LEU A 493 6.53 -29.26 -11.16
N PRO A 494 7.43 -28.84 -12.08
CA PRO A 494 8.83 -28.67 -11.73
C PRO A 494 9.01 -27.57 -10.68
N PRO A 495 10.08 -27.63 -9.86
CA PRO A 495 10.39 -26.58 -8.90
C PRO A 495 10.47 -25.21 -9.59
N TRP A 496 9.83 -24.21 -8.98
CA TRP A 496 9.80 -22.84 -9.53
C TRP A 496 11.22 -22.28 -9.69
N ASN A 497 11.56 -21.87 -10.91
CA ASN A 497 12.81 -21.18 -11.23
C ASN A 497 12.54 -19.71 -11.59
N PRO A 498 12.81 -18.74 -10.69
CA PRO A 498 12.49 -17.33 -10.92
C PRO A 498 13.15 -16.70 -12.16
N GLN A 499 14.26 -17.24 -12.66
CA GLN A 499 14.91 -16.67 -13.86
C GLN A 499 14.27 -17.15 -15.17
N ALA A 500 13.63 -18.33 -15.16
CA ALA A 500 13.04 -18.94 -16.35
C ALA A 500 11.51 -18.85 -16.37
N ASP A 501 10.87 -19.00 -15.22
CA ASP A 501 9.42 -19.14 -15.09
C ASP A 501 8.73 -17.79 -14.80
N GLU A 502 9.47 -16.76 -14.41
CA GLU A 502 8.91 -15.47 -13.99
C GLU A 502 9.14 -14.38 -15.05
N ALA A 503 8.06 -13.85 -15.59
CA ALA A 503 8.07 -12.59 -16.33
C ALA A 503 8.27 -11.39 -15.38
N PRO A 504 8.96 -10.33 -15.83
CA PRO A 504 9.04 -9.10 -15.06
C PRO A 504 7.65 -8.49 -14.84
N ALA A 505 7.50 -7.75 -13.74
CA ALA A 505 6.31 -6.93 -13.53
C ALA A 505 6.16 -5.91 -14.67
N PRO A 506 4.93 -5.47 -14.99
CA PRO A 506 4.71 -4.42 -15.98
C PRO A 506 5.48 -3.15 -15.62
N ASP A 507 5.94 -2.43 -16.64
CA ASP A 507 6.62 -1.15 -16.43
C ASP A 507 5.74 -0.20 -15.59
N VAL A 508 6.39 0.48 -14.65
CA VAL A 508 5.74 1.46 -13.79
C VAL A 508 5.19 2.58 -14.67
N ILE A 509 3.88 2.82 -14.60
CA ILE A 509 3.31 4.01 -15.22
C ILE A 509 3.82 5.19 -14.41
N PRO A 510 4.52 6.16 -15.03
CA PRO A 510 4.79 7.41 -14.35
C PRO A 510 3.43 7.98 -13.94
N GLU A 511 3.28 8.32 -12.66
CA GLU A 511 2.06 8.95 -12.17
C GLU A 511 1.66 10.11 -13.08
N LEU A 512 0.39 10.47 -13.14
CA LEU A 512 -0.05 11.58 -13.98
C LEU A 512 0.58 12.87 -13.45
N GLY A 513 1.79 13.16 -13.95
CA GLY A 513 2.58 14.31 -13.61
C GLY A 513 2.02 15.53 -14.31
N PHE A 514 2.80 16.59 -14.28
CA PHE A 514 2.53 17.70 -15.19
C PHE A 514 2.93 17.21 -16.59
N GLU A 515 2.07 17.43 -17.60
CA GLU A 515 2.57 17.38 -18.99
C GLU A 515 3.58 18.52 -19.09
N THR A 516 4.86 18.17 -19.10
CA THR A 516 5.91 19.16 -18.91
C THR A 516 7.17 18.78 -19.68
N ASP A 517 7.86 19.81 -20.17
CA ASP A 517 9.22 19.71 -20.69
C ASP A 517 10.28 19.86 -19.56
N MET A 518 9.84 19.87 -18.30
CA MET A 518 10.73 19.92 -17.14
C MET A 518 11.50 18.60 -16.98
N ILE A 519 12.81 18.71 -16.81
CA ILE A 519 13.71 17.56 -16.64
C ILE A 519 13.55 17.00 -15.22
N THR A 520 13.39 15.69 -15.10
CA THR A 520 13.38 15.00 -13.80
C THR A 520 14.78 15.05 -13.17
N PRO A 521 14.93 15.52 -11.92
CA PRO A 521 16.21 15.53 -11.23
C PRO A 521 16.76 14.11 -10.97
N ASP A 522 18.08 14.02 -10.84
CA ASP A 522 18.75 12.82 -10.36
C ASP A 522 18.40 12.53 -8.88
N PRO A 523 18.57 11.28 -8.42
CA PRO A 523 18.36 10.93 -7.01
C PRO A 523 19.25 11.80 -6.09
N PRO A 524 18.77 12.19 -4.89
CA PRO A 524 19.63 12.81 -3.89
C PRO A 524 20.87 11.95 -3.64
N TYR A 525 22.04 12.58 -3.58
CA TYR A 525 23.32 11.87 -3.47
C TYR A 525 23.78 11.67 -2.02
N ALA A 526 23.16 12.37 -1.07
CA ALA A 526 23.52 12.28 0.35
C ALA A 526 22.31 12.51 1.27
N ALA A 527 22.32 11.83 2.41
CA ALA A 527 21.40 12.01 3.52
C ALA A 527 22.19 11.89 4.83
N VAL A 528 22.31 12.98 5.59
CA VAL A 528 23.19 13.06 6.76
C VAL A 528 22.47 13.62 7.98
N GLN A 529 22.78 13.05 9.14
CA GLN A 529 22.40 13.62 10.43
C GLN A 529 23.46 14.61 10.90
N ILE A 530 23.03 15.82 11.21
CA ILE A 530 23.84 16.86 11.83
C ILE A 530 23.46 16.98 13.30
N THR A 531 24.48 17.03 14.16
CA THR A 531 24.34 17.44 15.56
C THR A 531 25.15 18.71 15.74
N TYR A 532 24.46 19.80 16.02
CA TYR A 532 25.06 21.09 16.29
C TYR A 532 25.76 21.08 17.67
N PRO A 533 26.76 21.94 17.89
CA PRO A 533 27.43 22.09 19.19
C PRO A 533 26.51 22.36 20.39
N ASP A 534 25.34 22.95 20.17
CA ASP A 534 24.31 23.22 21.19
C ASP A 534 23.42 22.00 21.49
N GLY A 535 23.65 20.87 20.81
CA GLY A 535 22.85 19.66 20.90
C GLY A 535 21.63 19.63 19.97
N GLY A 536 21.36 20.72 19.24
CA GLY A 536 20.32 20.75 18.21
C GLY A 536 20.62 19.72 17.11
N LYS A 537 19.58 19.11 16.55
CA LYS A 537 19.70 18.08 15.53
C LYS A 537 18.95 18.46 14.26
N GLU A 538 19.56 18.17 13.13
CA GLU A 538 19.01 18.45 11.82
C GLU A 538 19.33 17.32 10.85
N PHE A 539 18.33 16.90 10.09
CA PHE A 539 18.50 15.98 8.98
C PHE A 539 18.65 16.78 7.69
N ARG A 540 19.66 16.45 6.88
CA ARG A 540 19.93 17.13 5.61
C ARG A 540 20.03 16.14 4.47
N ILE A 541 19.59 16.58 3.29
CA ILE A 541 19.84 15.89 2.03
C ILE A 541 20.60 16.80 1.06
N GLY A 542 21.44 16.21 0.23
CA GLY A 542 22.13 16.88 -0.87
C GLY A 542 21.64 16.36 -2.20
N PHE A 543 21.40 17.26 -3.15
CA PHE A 543 20.94 16.93 -4.50
C PHE A 543 21.52 17.91 -5.53
N ASN A 544 21.50 17.51 -6.80
CA ASN A 544 21.82 18.38 -7.93
C ASN A 544 20.55 18.60 -8.74
N LEU A 545 20.30 19.84 -9.13
CA LEU A 545 19.17 20.18 -10.00
C LEU A 545 19.60 20.11 -11.47
N PRO A 546 18.67 19.79 -12.40
CA PRO A 546 18.95 19.78 -13.84
C PRO A 546 19.42 21.15 -14.36
N ASP A 547 20.17 21.14 -15.46
CA ASP A 547 20.59 22.35 -16.19
C ASP A 547 19.40 22.91 -17.01
N GLN A 548 18.44 23.51 -16.31
CA GLN A 548 17.20 24.09 -16.85
C GLN A 548 16.68 25.18 -15.90
N ASP A 549 15.99 26.18 -16.43
CA ASP A 549 15.33 27.22 -15.61
C ASP A 549 14.19 26.63 -14.74
N TYR A 550 14.26 26.88 -13.44
CA TYR A 550 13.21 26.56 -12.46
C TYR A 550 13.02 27.70 -11.46
N THR A 551 11.80 27.84 -10.94
CA THR A 551 11.43 28.84 -9.93
C THR A 551 11.50 28.29 -8.50
N VAL A 552 11.29 26.98 -8.31
CA VAL A 552 11.33 26.34 -6.98
C VAL A 552 11.70 24.86 -7.10
N ALA A 553 12.42 24.33 -6.11
CA ALA A 553 12.59 22.90 -5.92
C ALA A 553 11.75 22.44 -4.71
N GLU A 554 11.17 21.25 -4.80
CA GLU A 554 10.45 20.61 -3.70
C GLU A 554 11.18 19.34 -3.30
N ALA A 555 11.82 19.39 -2.14
CA ALA A 555 12.43 18.25 -1.46
C ALA A 555 11.47 17.68 -0.42
N SER A 556 11.28 16.37 -0.45
CA SER A 556 10.47 15.65 0.53
C SER A 556 11.17 14.40 1.03
N TYR A 557 10.84 14.01 2.26
CA TYR A 557 11.37 12.81 2.88
C TYR A 557 10.27 12.05 3.61
N ARG A 558 10.47 10.75 3.81
CA ARG A 558 9.68 9.95 4.74
C ARG A 558 10.58 9.02 5.55
N PRO A 559 10.42 8.95 6.88
CA PRO A 559 11.07 7.93 7.68
C PRO A 559 10.33 6.59 7.60
N TYR A 560 11.01 5.53 8.01
CA TYR A 560 10.42 4.22 8.20
C TYR A 560 10.32 3.88 9.68
N THR A 561 9.14 3.44 10.11
CA THR A 561 8.87 2.96 11.46
C THR A 561 8.53 1.47 11.40
N ASN A 562 9.32 0.63 12.07
CA ASN A 562 9.19 -0.84 12.04
C ASN A 562 9.19 -1.45 10.62
N GLY A 563 9.96 -0.88 9.70
CA GLY A 563 10.05 -1.33 8.30
C GLY A 563 8.89 -0.89 7.42
N LEU A 564 7.95 -0.07 7.93
CA LEU A 564 6.86 0.52 7.16
C LEU A 564 7.12 2.02 6.92
N PRO A 565 6.83 2.53 5.71
CA PRO A 565 7.02 3.94 5.41
C PRO A 565 5.99 4.80 6.14
N ASP A 566 6.43 5.91 6.72
CA ASP A 566 5.54 6.96 7.18
C ASP A 566 5.16 7.87 5.99
N VAL A 567 4.29 8.86 6.23
CA VAL A 567 3.88 9.84 5.23
C VAL A 567 5.06 10.72 4.79
N TYR A 568 5.09 11.11 3.51
CA TYR A 568 6.03 12.13 3.04
C TYR A 568 5.80 13.48 3.72
N GLN A 569 6.89 14.15 4.07
CA GLN A 569 6.95 15.47 4.69
C GLN A 569 7.87 16.37 3.87
N SER A 570 7.56 17.67 3.83
CA SER A 570 8.41 18.63 3.14
C SER A 570 9.70 18.90 3.90
N MET A 571 10.69 19.38 3.18
CA MET A 571 11.94 19.89 3.72
C MET A 571 12.06 21.38 3.37
N THR A 572 13.02 22.06 3.99
CA THR A 572 13.37 23.44 3.61
C THR A 572 14.62 23.42 2.75
N GLU A 573 14.50 23.86 1.51
CA GLU A 573 15.59 23.93 0.53
C GLU A 573 16.61 25.02 0.89
N PHE A 574 17.88 24.79 0.57
CA PHE A 574 18.96 25.77 0.75
C PHE A 574 19.98 25.73 -0.41
N PRO A 575 20.59 26.88 -0.77
CA PRO A 575 20.14 28.23 -0.43
C PRO A 575 18.72 28.45 -0.97
N GLY A 576 17.83 28.97 -0.13
CA GLY A 576 16.42 29.13 -0.44
C GLY A 576 16.16 30.51 -1.04
N GLU A 577 15.46 30.53 -2.18
CA GLU A 577 15.13 31.66 -3.08
C GLU A 577 16.27 32.64 -3.42
N PRO A 578 16.30 33.18 -4.66
CA PRO A 578 17.17 34.31 -4.96
C PRO A 578 16.76 35.47 -4.04
N GLU A 579 17.65 35.89 -3.13
CA GLU A 579 17.53 37.18 -2.48
C GLU A 579 17.33 38.23 -3.58
N GLU A 580 16.39 39.15 -3.41
CA GLU A 580 16.02 40.17 -4.40
C GLU A 580 17.27 40.94 -4.85
N VAL A 581 17.91 40.50 -5.93
CA VAL A 581 19.08 41.18 -6.48
C VAL A 581 18.55 42.46 -7.11
N ILE A 582 18.90 43.60 -6.52
CA ILE A 582 18.68 44.91 -7.14
C ILE A 582 19.38 44.89 -8.52
N GLY A 583 18.61 44.64 -9.58
CA GLY A 583 19.06 44.70 -10.98
C GLY A 583 19.20 43.38 -11.76
N GLY A 584 18.64 42.24 -11.32
CA GLY A 584 18.60 41.03 -12.15
C GLY A 584 17.71 39.91 -11.61
N GLU A 585 17.17 39.06 -12.50
CA GLU A 585 16.55 37.77 -12.15
C GLU A 585 17.66 36.82 -11.67
N GLY A 586 17.68 36.50 -10.37
CA GLY A 586 18.60 35.50 -9.83
C GLY A 586 18.08 34.09 -10.12
N GLU A 587 18.97 33.20 -10.57
CA GLU A 587 18.66 31.80 -10.81
C GLU A 587 18.47 31.06 -9.47
N TYR A 588 17.37 30.32 -9.32
CA TYR A 588 17.18 29.46 -8.14
C TYR A 588 18.32 28.42 -8.12
N SER A 589 18.92 28.14 -6.97
CA SER A 589 20.15 27.34 -6.90
C SER A 589 20.24 26.45 -5.65
N ALA A 590 19.11 25.85 -5.27
CA ALA A 590 19.10 24.91 -4.14
C ALA A 590 20.04 23.73 -4.40
N VAL A 591 20.89 23.43 -3.42
CA VAL A 591 21.88 22.34 -3.45
C VAL A 591 21.57 21.24 -2.43
N GLY A 592 20.52 21.44 -1.64
CA GLY A 592 20.09 20.51 -0.61
C GLY A 592 18.84 21.00 0.10
N ALA A 593 18.35 20.19 1.02
CA ALA A 593 17.25 20.57 1.91
C ALA A 593 17.46 20.04 3.33
N TYR A 594 16.84 20.67 4.31
CA TYR A 594 16.97 20.30 5.73
C TYR A 594 15.61 20.25 6.44
N VAL A 595 15.60 19.52 7.56
CA VAL A 595 14.49 19.51 8.52
C VAL A 595 15.03 19.36 9.94
N SER A 596 14.42 20.04 10.90
CA SER A 596 14.75 19.91 12.32
C SER A 596 14.20 18.60 12.89
N ALA A 597 14.87 17.48 12.59
CA ALA A 597 14.50 16.15 13.05
C ALA A 597 15.73 15.33 13.48
N ASP A 598 15.50 14.40 14.41
CA ASP A 598 16.46 13.35 14.76
C ASP A 598 16.03 12.04 14.11
N LEU A 599 16.71 11.68 13.03
CA LEU A 599 16.45 10.46 12.27
C LEU A 599 17.62 9.48 12.39
N THR A 600 18.54 9.70 13.33
CA THR A 600 19.72 8.84 13.52
C THR A 600 19.34 7.36 13.60
N GLY A 601 19.91 6.54 12.72
CA GLY A 601 19.67 5.10 12.66
C GLY A 601 18.33 4.68 12.06
N ARG A 602 17.49 5.64 11.63
CA ARG A 602 16.25 5.34 10.90
C ARG A 602 16.54 5.19 9.41
N VAL A 603 15.80 4.30 8.76
CA VAL A 603 15.73 4.21 7.31
C VAL A 603 14.82 5.33 6.79
N VAL A 604 15.22 6.01 5.73
CA VAL A 604 14.46 7.09 5.10
C VAL A 604 14.44 6.93 3.58
N ASP A 605 13.39 7.43 2.96
CA ASP A 605 13.38 7.80 1.55
C ASP A 605 13.45 9.33 1.44
N ALA A 606 14.31 9.84 0.57
CA ALA A 606 14.35 11.24 0.20
C ALA A 606 14.27 11.42 -1.31
N ARG A 607 13.54 12.42 -1.79
CA ARG A 607 13.36 12.70 -3.23
C ARG A 607 13.19 14.20 -3.48
N VAL A 608 13.42 14.61 -4.72
CA VAL A 608 13.32 16.01 -5.13
C VAL A 608 12.64 16.13 -6.49
N ARG A 609 11.91 17.23 -6.72
CA ARG A 609 11.41 17.67 -8.04
C ARG A 609 11.57 19.17 -8.20
N VAL A 610 11.46 19.66 -9.42
CA VAL A 610 11.57 21.10 -9.74
C VAL A 610 10.30 21.62 -10.39
N PHE A 611 10.04 22.92 -10.24
CA PHE A 611 8.92 23.60 -10.88
C PHE A 611 9.38 24.89 -11.55
N ASN A 612 8.73 25.23 -12.65
CA ASN A 612 8.78 26.55 -13.27
C ASN A 612 7.35 27.12 -13.31
N GLY A 613 7.05 28.02 -12.37
CA GLY A 613 5.69 28.48 -12.13
C GLY A 613 4.78 27.35 -11.62
N ASP A 614 3.77 26.98 -12.40
CA ASP A 614 2.82 25.91 -12.07
C ASP A 614 3.15 24.56 -12.79
N ASP A 615 4.19 24.53 -13.63
CA ASP A 615 4.66 23.31 -14.33
C ASP A 615 5.76 22.63 -13.51
N GLY A 616 5.57 21.34 -13.16
CA GLY A 616 6.48 20.60 -12.29
C GLY A 616 7.02 19.31 -12.91
N SER A 617 8.29 19.00 -12.69
CA SER A 617 8.88 17.72 -13.09
C SER A 617 8.27 16.54 -12.31
N TYR A 618 8.52 15.32 -12.78
CA TYR A 618 8.39 14.13 -11.93
C TYR A 618 9.37 14.19 -10.75
N PHE A 619 9.07 13.45 -9.68
CA PHE A 619 10.02 13.20 -8.60
C PHE A 619 11.20 12.36 -9.10
N SER A 620 12.39 12.67 -8.59
CA SER A 620 13.57 11.82 -8.72
C SER A 620 13.29 10.43 -8.17
N THR A 621 14.05 9.42 -8.62
CA THR A 621 14.08 8.14 -7.88
C THR A 621 14.48 8.42 -6.42
N PRO A 622 13.79 7.85 -5.42
CA PRO A 622 14.11 8.11 -4.02
C PRO A 622 15.49 7.57 -3.62
N LEU A 623 16.24 8.35 -2.85
CA LEU A 623 17.38 7.86 -2.08
C LEU A 623 16.87 7.08 -0.87
N HIS A 624 16.95 5.75 -0.92
CA HIS A 624 16.63 4.86 0.20
C HIS A 624 17.90 4.55 1.00
N THR A 625 18.01 5.06 2.24
CA THR A 625 19.21 4.85 3.06
C THR A 625 18.94 4.93 4.55
N THR A 626 19.83 4.35 5.35
CA THR A 626 19.87 4.55 6.81
C THR A 626 20.60 5.84 7.13
N VAL A 627 19.95 6.73 7.89
CA VAL A 627 20.52 8.02 8.26
C VAL A 627 21.58 7.85 9.33
N ILE A 628 22.77 8.37 9.05
CA ILE A 628 23.92 8.36 9.97
C ILE A 628 24.56 9.75 10.02
N ALA A 629 25.34 10.00 11.08
CA ALA A 629 26.26 11.13 11.09
C ALA A 629 27.46 10.82 10.18
N ASP A 630 27.88 11.81 9.39
CA ASP A 630 29.14 11.75 8.66
C ASP A 630 30.13 12.70 9.32
N ASP A 631 31.11 12.11 10.01
CA ASP A 631 32.10 12.81 10.81
C ASP A 631 33.41 13.07 10.04
N THR A 632 33.45 12.78 8.74
CA THR A 632 34.60 13.09 7.89
C THR A 632 34.92 14.59 7.99
N PRO A 633 36.19 14.99 8.23
CA PRO A 633 36.56 16.39 8.33
C PRO A 633 36.09 17.19 7.11
N PRO A 634 35.29 18.26 7.31
CA PRO A 634 34.72 19.02 6.19
C PRO A 634 35.77 19.87 5.48
N GLY A 635 35.42 20.45 4.34
CA GLY A 635 36.25 21.42 3.62
C GLY A 635 36.58 22.68 4.44
N ALA A 636 37.63 23.40 4.03
CA ALA A 636 37.97 24.70 4.63
C ALA A 636 36.82 25.71 4.42
N PRO A 637 36.59 26.64 5.35
CA PRO A 637 35.66 27.74 5.14
C PRO A 637 36.06 28.57 3.90
N ILE A 638 35.05 29.06 3.17
CA ILE A 638 35.20 29.93 2.01
C ILE A 638 35.05 31.39 2.48
N LEU A 639 36.03 32.24 2.19
CA LEU A 639 35.92 33.69 2.43
C LEU A 639 34.95 34.29 1.41
N VAL A 640 33.89 34.93 1.89
CA VAL A 640 32.95 35.70 1.06
C VAL A 640 33.43 37.15 0.96
N SER A 641 33.69 37.80 2.10
CA SER A 641 34.13 39.19 2.16
C SER A 641 34.87 39.53 3.45
N GLY A 642 35.52 40.69 3.48
CA GLY A 642 36.23 41.21 4.65
C GLY A 642 37.70 40.77 4.75
N GLY A 643 38.28 40.93 5.93
CA GLY A 643 39.69 40.63 6.18
C GLY A 643 40.16 41.05 7.56
N ALA A 644 41.48 40.98 7.77
CA ALA A 644 42.13 41.52 8.96
C ALA A 644 42.74 42.89 8.66
N SER A 645 42.63 43.81 9.62
CA SER A 645 43.16 45.18 9.53
C SER A 645 43.92 45.57 10.79
N GLY A 646 44.94 46.39 10.63
CA GLY A 646 45.72 46.97 11.73
C GLY A 646 45.65 48.49 11.71
N ASP A 647 45.34 49.08 12.85
CA ASP A 647 45.31 50.52 13.12
C ASP A 647 46.29 50.87 14.26
N SER A 648 46.43 52.16 14.58
CA SER A 648 47.37 52.66 15.60
C SER A 648 47.06 52.08 16.98
N GLY A 649 47.74 50.99 17.34
CA GLY A 649 47.59 50.30 18.62
C GLY A 649 46.44 49.30 18.69
N SER A 650 45.76 48.98 17.58
CA SER A 650 44.70 47.96 17.56
C SER A 650 44.72 47.10 16.29
N VAL A 651 44.29 45.85 16.40
CA VAL A 651 44.13 44.94 15.27
C VAL A 651 42.74 44.35 15.31
N SER A 652 42.07 44.25 14.16
CA SER A 652 40.71 43.74 14.04
C SER A 652 40.57 42.72 12.92
N LEU A 653 39.61 41.81 13.09
CA LEU A 653 39.11 40.90 12.09
C LEU A 653 37.63 41.19 11.88
N ASN A 654 37.22 41.35 10.62
CA ASN A 654 35.82 41.33 10.23
C ASN A 654 35.72 40.55 8.92
N VAL A 655 35.25 39.31 9.00
CA VAL A 655 35.15 38.40 7.84
C VAL A 655 33.76 37.80 7.77
N VAL A 656 33.26 37.65 6.55
CA VAL A 656 32.09 36.85 6.24
C VAL A 656 32.58 35.57 5.58
N VAL A 657 32.21 34.43 6.15
CA VAL A 657 32.62 33.11 5.66
C VAL A 657 31.41 32.22 5.43
N THR A 658 31.55 31.27 4.52
CA THR A 658 30.54 30.24 4.25
C THR A 658 31.21 28.88 4.03
N THR A 659 30.41 27.83 3.83
CA THR A 659 30.85 26.49 3.50
C THR A 659 29.88 25.88 2.50
N ASN A 660 30.35 25.03 1.58
CA ASN A 660 29.47 24.27 0.69
C ASN A 660 29.24 22.84 1.21
N ASP A 661 29.88 22.46 2.32
CA ASP A 661 29.89 21.07 2.79
C ASP A 661 28.63 20.73 3.59
N LEU A 662 27.85 19.75 3.11
CA LEU A 662 26.63 19.26 3.75
C LEU A 662 26.85 18.82 5.20
N ARG A 663 28.05 18.32 5.51
CA ARG A 663 28.46 17.78 6.83
C ARG A 663 28.78 18.85 7.86
N ALA A 664 28.89 20.11 7.43
CA ALA A 664 29.30 21.21 8.30
C ALA A 664 28.26 21.44 9.41
N ALA A 665 28.64 21.20 10.66
CA ALA A 665 27.80 21.47 11.82
C ALA A 665 28.05 22.89 12.36
N SER A 666 29.31 23.32 12.42
CA SER A 666 29.65 24.66 12.91
C SER A 666 30.90 25.22 12.25
N ILE A 667 31.05 26.55 12.30
CA ILE A 667 32.31 27.24 12.00
C ILE A 667 32.85 27.83 13.30
N GLN A 668 34.14 27.62 13.55
CA GLN A 668 34.85 28.11 14.72
C GLN A 668 35.93 29.13 14.32
N LEU A 669 35.94 30.27 15.01
CA LEU A 669 37.02 31.24 15.00
C LEU A 669 37.95 31.03 16.20
N GLU A 670 39.24 30.89 15.93
CA GLU A 670 40.29 30.86 16.94
C GLU A 670 41.31 31.95 16.70
N ARG A 671 41.97 32.38 17.78
CA ARG A 671 42.94 33.46 17.77
C ARG A 671 44.22 33.11 18.51
N ARG A 672 45.32 33.69 18.05
CA ARG A 672 46.66 33.63 18.66
C ARG A 672 47.32 35.01 18.64
N VAL A 673 47.99 35.38 19.74
CA VAL A 673 48.66 36.70 19.91
C VAL A 673 50.10 36.48 20.40
N GLY A 674 51.10 37.07 19.74
CA GLY A 674 52.47 37.23 20.28
C GLY A 674 53.30 35.96 20.49
N ILE A 675 54.52 36.10 21.04
CA ILE A 675 55.57 35.06 21.05
C ILE A 675 55.74 34.41 22.45
N LEU A 676 55.24 33.18 22.55
CA LEU A 676 55.65 32.03 23.38
C LEU A 676 55.12 31.79 24.82
N PRO A 677 54.48 30.61 25.05
CA PRO A 677 53.76 29.78 24.07
C PRO A 677 52.38 30.40 23.83
N PRO A 678 52.07 30.93 22.63
CA PRO A 678 50.78 31.54 22.40
C PRO A 678 49.77 30.42 22.11
N THR A 679 48.90 30.15 23.08
CA THR A 679 47.82 29.16 22.97
C THR A 679 46.71 29.69 22.05
N TRP A 680 46.17 28.82 21.20
CA TRP A 680 44.95 29.16 20.46
C TRP A 680 43.77 29.29 21.42
N VAL A 681 43.04 30.39 21.32
CA VAL A 681 41.81 30.62 22.09
C VAL A 681 40.64 30.65 21.13
N VAL A 682 39.59 29.87 21.44
CA VAL A 682 38.31 29.93 20.73
C VAL A 682 37.66 31.27 21.04
N VAL A 683 37.46 32.09 20.01
CA VAL A 683 36.79 33.40 20.13
C VAL A 683 35.29 33.24 19.98
N SER A 684 34.86 32.48 18.98
CA SER A 684 33.45 32.25 18.68
C SER A 684 33.28 30.93 17.93
N ARG A 685 32.12 30.29 18.13
CA ARG A 685 31.68 29.13 17.37
C ARG A 685 30.20 29.31 17.05
N GLN A 686 29.84 29.17 15.79
CA GLN A 686 28.48 29.39 15.31
C GLN A 686 28.01 28.17 14.50
N ASN A 687 26.77 27.75 14.71
CA ASN A 687 26.13 26.71 13.90
C ASN A 687 26.05 27.17 12.44
N VAL A 688 26.32 26.27 11.51
CA VAL A 688 26.35 26.60 10.09
C VAL A 688 25.54 25.60 9.27
N ARG A 689 24.91 26.11 8.22
CA ARG A 689 24.37 25.32 7.12
C ARG A 689 25.21 25.61 5.86
N PRO A 690 25.24 24.70 4.88
CA PRO A 690 25.89 25.01 3.62
C PRO A 690 25.28 26.27 3.01
N LYS A 691 26.12 27.11 2.40
CA LYS A 691 25.78 28.42 1.80
C LYS A 691 25.26 29.48 2.78
N LEU A 692 25.13 29.20 4.07
CA LEU A 692 24.84 30.23 5.07
C LEU A 692 26.08 31.11 5.26
N GLU A 693 25.91 32.41 5.12
CA GLU A 693 26.96 33.39 5.39
C GLU A 693 27.00 33.72 6.88
N LEU A 694 28.17 33.52 7.49
CA LEU A 694 28.40 33.82 8.90
C LEU A 694 29.42 34.94 9.05
N THR A 695 29.07 35.94 9.83
CA THR A 695 29.98 37.03 10.18
C THR A 695 30.77 36.68 11.43
N PHE A 696 32.09 36.80 11.35
CA PHE A 696 33.00 36.67 12.48
C PHE A 696 33.77 37.97 12.68
N GLN A 697 33.69 38.48 13.91
CA GLN A 697 34.35 39.72 14.31
C GLN A 697 35.20 39.48 15.56
N ASP A 698 36.37 40.10 15.57
CA ASP A 698 37.23 40.15 16.75
C ASP A 698 38.09 41.42 16.72
N SER A 699 38.42 41.97 17.88
CA SER A 699 39.30 43.13 17.97
C SER A 699 40.18 43.04 19.22
N ILE A 700 41.44 43.46 19.06
CA ILE A 700 42.41 43.55 20.14
C ILE A 700 42.95 44.98 20.19
N SER A 701 42.80 45.60 21.36
CA SER A 701 43.46 46.87 21.71
C SER A 701 44.80 46.59 22.40
N GLN A 702 45.82 47.41 22.15
CA GLN A 702 47.15 47.34 22.73
C GLN A 702 47.94 46.05 22.40
N SER A 703 47.84 45.55 21.16
CA SER A 703 48.71 44.44 20.72
C SER A 703 50.13 44.94 20.46
N ALA A 704 51.14 44.27 21.02
CA ALA A 704 52.56 44.53 20.78
C ALA A 704 53.17 43.63 19.67
N GLY A 705 52.36 42.78 19.01
CA GLY A 705 52.84 41.86 17.98
C GLY A 705 51.75 41.33 17.04
N VAL A 706 52.13 40.41 16.15
CA VAL A 706 51.23 39.78 15.16
C VAL A 706 50.07 39.08 15.86
N VAL A 707 48.85 39.41 15.44
CA VAL A 707 47.64 38.66 15.77
C VAL A 707 47.32 37.76 14.58
N ILE A 708 47.09 36.47 14.84
CA ILE A 708 46.71 35.49 13.83
C ILE A 708 45.35 34.93 14.21
N TRP A 709 44.44 34.94 13.26
CA TRP A 709 43.15 34.26 13.35
C TRP A 709 43.15 33.05 12.44
N ARG A 710 42.42 32.01 12.84
CA ARG A 710 42.09 30.89 11.97
C ARG A 710 40.63 30.54 12.12
N VAL A 711 39.99 30.25 11.00
CA VAL A 711 38.61 29.84 10.91
C VAL A 711 38.57 28.41 10.40
N GLN A 712 37.75 27.56 11.03
CA GLN A 712 37.66 26.14 10.71
C GLN A 712 36.21 25.68 10.67
N THR A 713 35.86 24.87 9.67
CA THR A 713 34.58 24.16 9.63
C THR A 713 34.71 22.86 10.43
N LEU A 714 33.71 22.54 11.24
CA LEU A 714 33.67 21.35 12.10
C LEU A 714 32.45 20.48 11.75
N SER A 715 32.61 19.16 11.74
CA SER A 715 31.52 18.18 11.66
C SER A 715 30.82 17.98 13.03
N SER A 716 29.81 17.11 13.07
CA SER A 716 28.98 16.84 14.27
C SER A 716 29.78 16.40 15.49
N ASN A 717 30.83 15.58 15.32
CA ASN A 717 31.70 15.16 16.43
C ASN A 717 32.83 16.15 16.76
N GLY A 718 32.89 17.30 16.07
CA GLY A 718 33.94 18.30 16.22
C GLY A 718 35.21 18.04 15.40
N SER A 719 35.20 17.06 14.48
CA SER A 719 36.32 16.87 13.56
C SER A 719 36.44 18.07 12.62
N GLY A 720 37.61 18.69 12.63
CA GLY A 720 37.82 19.95 11.94
C GLY A 720 38.56 19.81 10.62
N GLY A 721 38.09 20.54 9.62
CA GLY A 721 38.70 20.65 8.30
C GLY A 721 39.99 21.48 8.25
N PRO A 722 40.52 21.78 7.07
CA PRO A 722 41.61 22.74 6.91
C PRO A 722 41.23 24.15 7.42
N TYR A 723 42.23 24.94 7.81
CA TYR A 723 42.05 26.30 8.33
C TYR A 723 42.09 27.35 7.23
N LEU A 724 41.22 28.35 7.33
CA LEU A 724 41.35 29.64 6.66
C LEU A 724 42.05 30.61 7.62
N GLN A 725 43.22 31.15 7.26
CA GLN A 725 44.04 31.96 8.16
C GLN A 725 44.07 33.43 7.77
N PHE A 726 44.08 34.30 8.78
CA PHE A 726 44.26 35.74 8.64
C PHE A 726 45.31 36.22 9.62
N SER A 727 46.04 37.26 9.28
CA SER A 727 46.99 37.90 10.17
C SER A 727 47.02 39.40 9.95
N ALA A 728 47.18 40.15 11.01
CA ALA A 728 47.46 41.58 10.94
C ALA A 728 48.39 42.01 12.07
N GLU A 729 49.10 43.10 11.82
CA GLU A 729 50.02 43.75 12.76
C GLU A 729 49.51 45.16 13.04
N PRO A 730 49.72 45.71 14.25
CA PRO A 730 49.42 47.11 14.52
C PRO A 730 50.24 47.99 13.58
N SER A 731 49.63 49.04 13.02
CA SER A 731 50.38 50.01 12.22
C SER A 731 51.42 50.70 13.11
N GLY A 732 52.70 50.63 12.74
CA GLY A 732 53.75 51.39 13.42
C GLY A 732 53.48 52.89 13.28
N ASN A 733 53.74 53.65 14.36
CA ASN A 733 53.77 55.11 14.28
C ASN A 733 54.88 55.60 13.34
#